data_AF-A0A6A8QIE5-F1
#
_entry.id   AF-A0A6A8QIE5-F1
#
_cell.length_a   1.000
_cell.length_b   1.000
_cell.length_c   1.000
_cell.angle_alpha   90.00
_cell.angle_beta   90.00
_cell.angle_gamma   90.00
#
_symmetry.space_group_name_H-M   'P 1'
#
loop_
_entity.id
_entity.type
_entity.pdbx_description
1 polymer ?
#
loop_
_entity_poly.entity_id
_entity_poly.type
_entity_poly.pdbx_seq_one_letter_code
_entity_poly.pdbx_strand_id
1 'polypeptide(L)'
;MSECCRPGGPVPPPERTGPLAGLVLAAGLSSRMDGFKPLMPLAGIPPIERVVKTLKKGGLSSVTVVIGHHALEMEPVVRALGAVPVVNSRYEEGMFSSVTAGLRALPRQCAGCVLLPVDIPLVRPDTIATLVSTFASDRPGILYPSFRGRRGHPPVIARHLFAAILEDDGAGGLRAILARHAAEAMSAPVYDEGTTRDMDTPEDRRRLEAEFRRPTDPEDPNHRDLPTLTECDAILADLQPSADARAHAHAVAATAAMLCESLREQGIPLDAGLIQAGALLHDIAKGRPGHATAGARLVARLGFPAVAPLVAAHSDLDFHGSRLDESALVFLADKLVRGDSLVSLEQRFSETFQRLAGNPGAVAAALTRLGVAEAIARTIERETGRPVADILTLPSASGCEKPASVSGPRILSVTESLCPICLRRVRAERVEENDAIHLRKTCPDHGAFSTVLWRGAASYPDWGRHAPEPVPVPAAETPAGRGCPYDCGLCPDHRQQSCCVLLEVTTRCNLSCPVCFAGAGGATGGDPDQATLRSRLQALRDRNRPVNIQLSGGEPTLRDDLPEIVAMTREMGFPFVQLNTNGIRLARDAGYVRRLKTAGLDCVFLQFDGLTDEVYRTLRGADLLDIKIRAIEACAEAGLGTVLVPVLVPGVNVSQVGDLIRFAAARTPWVRTVHFQPISYFGRYPHPPADKDRLTLPELLSAIEAQAEVPAESFRPGSAENPYCSFNGDFIVGPEGSLTPVSSGKSSCCCGTTDGDRDGNANRDGDTNRNGDADRAEQARRFVARRWAATEDRAPAPATGGMIDTSSLDAFLERRKRSLCISAMVFQDAWSIDLDRLRQCYIHVAMPDRTLVPLCALNVTGQNGGTLYRRDGS
;
A
#
# COMPACT_ATOMS: atom_id res chain seq x y z
N MET A 1 61.53 -48.41 8.20
CA MET A 1 61.89 -46.98 8.23
C MET A 1 60.59 -46.20 8.10
N SER A 2 60.27 -45.43 9.12
CA SER A 2 59.01 -44.68 9.24
C SER A 2 59.03 -43.39 8.41
N GLU A 3 57.85 -42.79 8.23
CA GLU A 3 57.52 -41.36 8.45
C GLU A 3 58.62 -40.28 8.27
N CYS A 4 58.38 -39.07 7.75
CA CYS A 4 57.12 -38.36 7.51
C CYS A 4 57.36 -37.22 6.50
N CYS A 5 56.49 -37.04 5.51
CA CYS A 5 56.41 -35.81 4.70
C CYS A 5 54.97 -35.60 4.24
N ARG A 6 54.12 -35.05 5.13
CA ARG A 6 52.82 -34.50 4.74
C ARG A 6 53.00 -33.03 4.32
N PRO A 7 52.49 -32.58 3.17
CA PRO A 7 52.38 -31.16 2.90
C PRO A 7 51.44 -30.52 3.94
N GLY A 8 51.76 -29.30 4.38
CA GLY A 8 50.96 -28.60 5.38
C GLY A 8 49.52 -28.40 4.92
N GLY A 9 48.57 -28.74 5.79
CA GLY A 9 47.15 -28.44 5.56
C GLY A 9 46.90 -26.92 5.48
N PRO A 10 45.72 -26.49 5.00
CA PRO A 10 45.38 -25.08 4.93
C PRO A 10 45.55 -24.42 6.31
N VAL A 11 46.22 -23.27 6.32
CA VAL A 11 46.37 -22.43 7.51
C VAL A 11 44.97 -22.13 8.05
N PRO A 12 44.67 -22.38 9.34
CA PRO A 12 43.37 -22.07 9.89
C PRO A 12 43.10 -20.55 9.75
N PRO A 13 41.87 -20.14 9.40
CA PRO A 13 41.55 -18.72 9.27
C PRO A 13 41.84 -18.00 10.59
N PRO A 14 42.37 -16.75 10.56
CA PRO A 14 42.77 -16.03 11.76
C PRO A 14 41.61 -15.91 12.75
N GLU A 15 41.92 -16.07 14.03
CA GLU A 15 40.94 -16.22 15.10
C GLU A 15 39.93 -15.05 15.14
N ARG A 16 38.64 -15.39 15.21
CA ARG A 16 37.52 -14.42 15.30
C ARG A 16 37.40 -13.84 16.72
N THR A 17 38.38 -13.06 17.17
CA THR A 17 38.53 -12.70 18.61
C THR A 17 38.50 -11.20 18.95
N GLY A 18 38.36 -10.28 17.99
CA GLY A 18 38.17 -8.85 18.28
C GLY A 18 36.72 -8.36 18.26
N PRO A 19 36.43 -7.16 18.81
CA PRO A 19 35.08 -6.58 18.80
C PRO A 19 34.60 -6.18 17.40
N LEU A 20 33.30 -5.93 17.26
CA LEU A 20 32.73 -5.25 16.09
C LEU A 20 33.15 -3.77 16.08
N ALA A 21 33.31 -3.21 14.87
CA ALA A 21 33.51 -1.77 14.68
C ALA A 21 32.27 -1.11 14.04
N GLY A 22 32.01 0.14 14.36
CA GLY A 22 31.01 0.95 13.64
C GLY A 22 31.59 1.51 12.34
N LEU A 23 30.83 1.43 11.26
CA LEU A 23 31.16 2.05 9.97
C LEU A 23 30.00 2.94 9.52
N VAL A 24 30.24 4.26 9.50
CA VAL A 24 29.28 5.27 9.06
C VAL A 24 29.59 5.74 7.65
N LEU A 25 28.58 5.78 6.78
CA LEU A 25 28.71 6.35 5.43
C LEU A 25 28.10 7.75 5.39
N ALA A 26 28.93 8.78 5.22
CA ALA A 26 28.55 10.20 5.25
C ALA A 26 29.17 11.02 4.09
N ALA A 27 29.63 10.35 3.03
CA ALA A 27 30.40 10.96 1.94
C ALA A 27 29.55 11.56 0.79
N GLY A 28 28.22 11.36 0.80
CA GLY A 28 27.34 11.67 -0.32
C GLY A 28 27.01 13.16 -0.53
N LEU A 29 26.66 13.51 -1.77
CA LEU A 29 26.43 14.89 -2.23
C LEU A 29 25.24 15.60 -1.55
N SER A 30 24.27 14.87 -0.98
CA SER A 30 23.00 15.42 -0.46
C SER A 30 22.14 16.15 -1.51
N SER A 31 22.28 15.81 -2.80
CA SER A 31 21.74 16.58 -3.95
C SER A 31 20.20 16.68 -4.07
N ARG A 32 19.44 15.97 -3.22
CA ARG A 32 17.97 16.04 -3.14
C ARG A 32 17.45 16.82 -1.94
N MET A 33 18.35 17.33 -1.09
CA MET A 33 18.05 18.04 0.15
C MET A 33 18.32 19.53 0.00
N ASP A 34 17.60 20.36 0.78
CA ASP A 34 17.80 21.82 0.85
C ASP A 34 19.10 22.23 1.60
N GLY A 35 20.11 21.36 1.63
CA GLY A 35 21.36 21.53 2.38
C GLY A 35 22.05 20.20 2.68
N PHE A 36 23.20 20.27 3.36
CA PHE A 36 24.08 19.12 3.55
C PHE A 36 23.57 18.14 4.63
N LYS A 37 23.05 16.98 4.20
CA LYS A 37 22.34 15.98 5.00
C LYS A 37 23.04 15.57 6.31
N PRO A 38 24.38 15.35 6.37
CA PRO A 38 25.04 14.95 7.61
C PRO A 38 25.03 16.01 8.72
N LEU A 39 25.03 17.29 8.36
CA LEU A 39 25.14 18.43 9.30
C LEU A 39 23.80 19.16 9.52
N MET A 40 22.82 18.99 8.63
CA MET A 40 21.48 19.57 8.75
C MET A 40 20.76 19.02 10.00
N PRO A 41 20.43 19.83 11.03
CA PRO A 41 19.87 19.31 12.27
C PRO A 41 18.52 18.62 12.09
N LEU A 42 18.35 17.45 12.70
CA LEU A 42 17.09 16.72 12.82
C LEU A 42 16.60 16.80 14.27
N ALA A 43 15.46 17.45 14.50
CA ALA A 43 14.95 17.80 15.83
C ALA A 43 15.99 18.55 16.71
N GLY A 44 16.87 19.33 16.06
CA GLY A 44 17.92 20.12 16.71
C GLY A 44 19.30 19.46 16.79
N ILE A 45 19.48 18.22 16.33
CA ILE A 45 20.76 17.49 16.42
C ILE A 45 21.18 16.94 15.05
N PRO A 46 22.42 17.19 14.56
CA PRO A 46 22.90 16.69 13.27
C PRO A 46 22.86 15.16 13.14
N PRO A 47 22.41 14.61 12.00
CA PRO A 47 22.44 13.17 11.70
C PRO A 47 23.80 12.49 11.91
N ILE A 48 24.92 13.17 11.66
CA ILE A 48 26.25 12.57 11.92
C ILE A 48 26.53 12.37 13.41
N GLU A 49 26.24 13.38 14.23
CA GLU A 49 26.37 13.30 15.69
C GLU A 49 25.47 12.19 16.24
N ARG A 50 24.22 12.21 15.77
CA ARG A 50 23.17 11.24 16.09
C ARG A 50 23.63 9.81 15.81
N VAL A 51 24.05 9.49 14.59
CA VAL A 51 24.48 8.13 14.21
C VAL A 51 25.74 7.68 14.97
N VAL A 52 26.73 8.55 15.15
CA VAL A 52 27.96 8.22 15.90
C VAL A 52 27.65 7.96 17.39
N LYS A 53 26.78 8.76 18.02
CA LYS A 53 26.34 8.54 19.41
C LYS A 53 25.56 7.22 19.55
N THR A 54 24.64 6.89 18.64
CA THR A 54 23.92 5.58 18.63
C THR A 54 24.89 4.41 18.59
N LEU A 55 25.87 4.41 17.67
CA LEU A 55 26.80 3.29 17.53
C LEU A 55 27.66 3.10 18.79
N LYS A 56 28.13 4.20 19.40
CA LYS A 56 28.92 4.16 20.64
C LYS A 56 28.11 3.64 21.83
N LYS A 57 26.89 4.17 22.05
CA LYS A 57 26.00 3.71 23.13
C LYS A 57 25.55 2.26 22.94
N GLY A 58 25.44 1.81 21.69
CA GLY A 58 25.24 0.40 21.32
C GLY A 58 26.42 -0.55 21.60
N GLY A 59 27.51 -0.08 22.20
CA GLY A 59 28.66 -0.89 22.62
C GLY A 59 29.84 -0.91 21.63
N LEU A 60 29.83 -0.09 20.57
CA LEU A 60 30.92 -0.05 19.60
C LEU A 60 31.99 0.98 20.02
N SER A 61 33.09 0.48 20.57
CA SER A 61 34.21 1.32 21.06
C SER A 61 35.02 2.00 19.95
N SER A 62 34.96 1.48 18.72
CA SER A 62 35.59 2.06 17.54
C SER A 62 34.52 2.38 16.49
N VAL A 63 34.41 3.65 16.10
CA VAL A 63 33.52 4.11 15.03
C VAL A 63 34.35 4.85 13.99
N THR A 64 34.24 4.41 12.74
CA THR A 64 34.87 5.00 11.56
C THR A 64 33.80 5.68 10.72
N VAL A 65 34.03 6.92 10.28
CA VAL A 65 33.11 7.68 9.43
C VAL A 65 33.78 7.96 8.08
N VAL A 66 33.15 7.49 7.01
CA VAL A 66 33.59 7.79 5.64
C VAL A 66 32.97 9.11 5.20
N ILE A 67 33.83 10.10 4.93
CA ILE A 67 33.47 11.46 4.50
C ILE A 67 34.00 11.68 3.06
N GLY A 68 33.45 12.68 2.35
CA GLY A 68 33.76 12.90 0.93
C GLY A 68 33.40 14.32 0.52
N HIS A 69 32.18 14.52 0.03
CA HIS A 69 31.62 15.86 -0.11
C HIS A 69 31.68 16.61 1.24
N HIS A 70 32.13 17.87 1.24
CA HIS A 70 32.44 18.67 2.45
C HIS A 70 33.42 18.01 3.46
N ALA A 71 34.38 17.18 3.03
CA ALA A 71 35.32 16.52 3.94
C ALA A 71 36.06 17.48 4.90
N LEU A 72 36.47 18.67 4.45
CA LEU A 72 37.15 19.68 5.28
C LEU A 72 36.29 20.21 6.45
N GLU A 73 34.97 20.27 6.26
CA GLU A 73 33.99 20.71 7.26
C GLU A 73 33.60 19.53 8.18
N MET A 74 33.47 18.34 7.62
CA MET A 74 33.11 17.11 8.34
C MET A 74 34.23 16.56 9.23
N GLU A 75 35.49 16.67 8.83
CA GLU A 75 36.62 16.10 9.58
C GLU A 75 36.69 16.59 11.04
N PRO A 76 36.66 17.90 11.36
CA PRO A 76 36.68 18.36 12.75
C PRO A 76 35.45 17.90 13.53
N VAL A 77 34.26 17.85 12.91
CA VAL A 77 33.03 17.36 13.54
C VAL A 77 33.16 15.89 13.93
N VAL A 78 33.61 15.03 13.00
CA VAL A 78 33.82 13.60 13.23
C VAL A 78 34.87 13.35 14.34
N ARG A 79 35.95 14.14 14.36
CA ARG A 79 36.99 14.06 15.41
C ARG A 79 36.46 14.51 16.77
N ALA A 80 35.66 15.57 16.84
CA ALA A 80 35.04 16.05 18.07
C ALA A 80 34.05 15.03 18.66
N LEU A 81 33.34 14.29 17.80
CA LEU A 81 32.51 13.15 18.20
C LEU A 81 33.33 11.92 18.64
N GLY A 82 34.67 12.00 18.60
CA GLY A 82 35.59 10.93 18.96
C GLY A 82 35.52 9.72 18.02
N ALA A 83 35.23 9.94 16.74
CA ALA A 83 35.22 8.92 15.69
C ALA A 83 36.40 9.15 14.72
N VAL A 84 36.74 8.13 13.93
CA VAL A 84 37.86 8.17 12.98
C VAL A 84 37.36 8.61 11.60
N PRO A 85 37.73 9.80 11.10
CA PRO A 85 37.37 10.22 9.75
C PRO A 85 38.21 9.49 8.69
N VAL A 86 37.56 9.10 7.60
CA VAL A 86 38.18 8.48 6.42
C VAL A 86 37.70 9.21 5.18
N VAL A 87 38.62 9.91 4.51
CA VAL A 87 38.30 10.67 3.29
C VAL A 87 38.25 9.70 2.10
N ASN A 88 37.06 9.52 1.53
CA ASN A 88 36.89 8.89 0.23
C ASN A 88 36.99 9.98 -0.85
N SER A 89 38.12 10.03 -1.58
CA SER A 89 38.29 10.98 -2.71
C SER A 89 37.43 10.65 -3.93
N ARG A 90 36.80 9.47 -3.98
CA ARG A 90 35.99 8.96 -5.10
C ARG A 90 34.51 8.86 -4.73
N TYR A 91 34.02 9.78 -3.90
CA TYR A 91 32.63 9.78 -3.42
C TYR A 91 31.59 9.93 -4.55
N GLU A 92 31.97 10.52 -5.69
CA GLU A 92 31.14 10.66 -6.88
C GLU A 92 30.88 9.32 -7.60
N GLU A 93 31.72 8.29 -7.40
CA GLU A 93 31.52 6.93 -7.91
C GLU A 93 30.37 6.18 -7.19
N GLY A 94 29.75 6.82 -6.18
CA GLY A 94 28.58 6.32 -5.47
C GLY A 94 28.89 5.61 -4.15
N MET A 95 27.85 5.04 -3.54
CA MET A 95 27.93 4.46 -2.19
C MET A 95 28.97 3.34 -2.07
N PHE A 96 29.19 2.54 -3.13
CA PHE A 96 30.11 1.40 -3.08
C PHE A 96 31.58 1.82 -2.89
N SER A 97 32.04 2.90 -3.54
CA SER A 97 33.40 3.42 -3.29
C SER A 97 33.61 3.81 -1.83
N SER A 98 32.57 4.38 -1.21
CA SER A 98 32.56 4.76 0.21
C SER A 98 32.59 3.54 1.14
N VAL A 99 31.85 2.48 0.82
CA VAL A 99 31.93 1.19 1.54
C VAL A 99 33.36 0.65 1.49
N THR A 100 33.97 0.54 0.30
CA THR A 100 35.32 -0.03 0.18
C THR A 100 36.40 0.85 0.83
N ALA A 101 36.26 2.18 0.81
CA ALA A 101 37.13 3.09 1.55
C ALA A 101 37.02 2.86 3.06
N GLY A 102 35.81 2.72 3.59
CA GLY A 102 35.52 2.38 4.97
C GLY A 102 36.13 1.06 5.40
N LEU A 103 35.83 -0.04 4.68
CA LEU A 103 36.30 -1.39 5.01
C LEU A 103 37.84 -1.49 5.02
N ARG A 104 38.55 -0.77 4.14
CA ARG A 104 40.04 -0.72 4.14
C ARG A 104 40.62 -0.02 5.38
N ALA A 105 39.87 0.91 5.99
CA ALA A 105 40.32 1.71 7.13
C ALA A 105 39.94 1.11 8.50
N LEU A 106 39.10 0.05 8.54
CA LEU A 106 38.69 -0.58 9.79
C LEU A 106 39.87 -1.29 10.51
N PRO A 107 39.84 -1.39 11.86
CA PRO A 107 40.92 -2.02 12.63
C PRO A 107 41.23 -3.45 12.19
N ARG A 108 42.52 -3.77 12.01
CA ARG A 108 42.96 -5.09 11.52
C ARG A 108 42.48 -6.29 12.35
N GLN A 109 42.10 -6.10 13.61
CA GLN A 109 41.63 -7.17 14.51
C GLN A 109 40.10 -7.24 14.70
N CYS A 110 39.29 -6.35 14.10
CA CYS A 110 37.83 -6.41 14.30
C CYS A 110 37.20 -7.68 13.68
N ALA A 111 36.20 -8.27 14.35
CA ALA A 111 35.47 -9.45 13.87
C ALA A 111 34.45 -9.13 12.74
N GLY A 112 34.19 -7.85 12.49
CA GLY A 112 33.25 -7.37 11.48
C GLY A 112 32.92 -5.89 11.69
N CYS A 113 31.95 -5.38 10.95
CA CYS A 113 31.44 -4.03 11.13
C CYS A 113 29.92 -3.93 11.13
N VAL A 114 29.40 -2.99 11.92
CA VAL A 114 28.01 -2.51 11.87
C VAL A 114 27.97 -1.32 10.91
N LEU A 115 27.36 -1.51 9.74
CA LEU A 115 27.37 -0.52 8.65
C LEU A 115 26.08 0.30 8.67
N LEU A 116 26.17 1.56 9.11
CA LEU A 116 25.04 2.48 9.23
C LEU A 116 25.26 3.72 8.36
N PRO A 117 24.52 3.90 7.26
CA PRO A 117 24.47 5.19 6.56
C PRO A 117 24.11 6.31 7.54
N VAL A 118 24.68 7.52 7.36
CA VAL A 118 24.34 8.74 8.14
C VAL A 118 22.87 9.19 8.01
N ASP A 119 22.15 8.44 7.19
CA ASP A 119 21.08 8.88 6.33
C ASP A 119 19.79 8.11 6.66
N ILE A 120 19.92 7.13 7.57
CA ILE A 120 18.91 6.42 8.37
C ILE A 120 19.19 6.80 9.84
N PRO A 121 18.79 8.01 10.29
CA PRO A 121 19.33 8.62 11.51
C PRO A 121 18.69 8.12 12.81
N LEU A 122 17.59 7.36 12.77
CA LEU A 122 16.73 7.07 13.93
C LEU A 122 16.91 5.69 14.57
N VAL A 123 17.96 4.94 14.20
CA VAL A 123 18.26 3.64 14.84
C VAL A 123 18.59 3.82 16.32
N ARG A 124 17.98 3.01 17.18
CA ARG A 124 18.15 3.07 18.64
C ARG A 124 19.45 2.39 19.11
N PRO A 125 20.09 2.86 20.19
CA PRO A 125 21.23 2.17 20.81
C PRO A 125 20.95 0.71 21.17
N ASP A 126 19.74 0.39 21.65
CA ASP A 126 19.31 -0.96 22.01
C ASP A 126 19.30 -1.94 20.82
N THR A 127 18.94 -1.44 19.64
CA THR A 127 19.02 -2.21 18.38
C THR A 127 20.46 -2.57 18.06
N ILE A 128 21.40 -1.62 18.21
CA ILE A 128 22.82 -1.88 18.02
C ILE A 128 23.34 -2.89 19.06
N ALA A 129 22.98 -2.73 20.33
CA ALA A 129 23.36 -3.66 21.39
C ALA A 129 22.80 -5.09 21.16
N THR A 130 21.58 -5.20 20.63
CA THR A 130 20.98 -6.47 20.20
C THR A 130 21.77 -7.08 19.05
N LEU A 131 22.10 -6.30 18.01
CA LEU A 131 22.92 -6.79 16.89
C LEU A 131 24.33 -7.23 17.33
N VAL A 132 24.96 -6.49 18.26
CA VAL A 132 26.28 -6.83 18.82
C VAL A 132 26.23 -8.13 19.62
N SER A 133 25.23 -8.31 20.50
CA SER A 133 25.08 -9.50 21.34
C SER A 133 24.66 -10.75 20.55
N THR A 134 23.75 -10.61 19.58
CA THR A 134 23.38 -11.66 18.63
C THR A 134 24.58 -12.07 17.77
N PHE A 135 25.33 -11.12 17.20
CA PHE A 135 26.52 -11.44 16.40
C PHE A 135 27.62 -12.12 17.23
N ALA A 136 27.83 -11.71 18.48
CA ALA A 136 28.81 -12.35 19.37
C ALA A 136 28.46 -13.83 19.66
N SER A 137 27.16 -14.13 19.74
CA SER A 137 26.61 -15.46 20.04
C SER A 137 26.64 -16.37 18.81
N ASP A 138 25.95 -15.98 17.74
CA ASP A 138 25.67 -16.85 16.58
C ASP A 138 26.70 -16.71 15.44
N ARG A 139 27.46 -15.60 15.43
CA ARG A 139 28.57 -15.30 14.50
C ARG A 139 28.26 -15.54 12.99
N PRO A 140 27.11 -15.08 12.47
CA PRO A 140 26.73 -15.24 11.06
C PRO A 140 27.69 -14.47 10.14
N GLY A 141 27.66 -14.74 8.83
CA GLY A 141 28.40 -13.94 7.85
C GLY A 141 27.80 -12.55 7.68
N ILE A 142 26.47 -12.45 7.69
CA ILE A 142 25.73 -11.19 7.68
C ILE A 142 24.62 -11.26 8.73
N LEU A 143 24.41 -10.20 9.50
CA LEU A 143 23.25 -10.06 10.40
C LEU A 143 22.45 -8.81 10.04
N TYR A 144 21.17 -8.98 9.71
CA TYR A 144 20.26 -7.86 9.51
C TYR A 144 19.34 -7.66 10.72
N PRO A 145 19.10 -6.43 11.19
CA PRO A 145 17.92 -6.16 12.01
C PRO A 145 16.66 -6.41 11.17
N SER A 146 15.61 -6.92 11.80
CA SER A 146 14.34 -7.24 11.17
C SER A 146 13.17 -6.73 12.00
N PHE A 147 12.48 -5.71 11.49
CA PHE A 147 11.24 -5.20 12.07
C PHE A 147 10.04 -5.72 11.25
N ARG A 148 9.07 -6.36 11.91
CA ARG A 148 7.87 -6.96 11.28
C ARG A 148 8.19 -7.89 10.08
N GLY A 149 9.32 -8.59 10.15
CA GLY A 149 9.82 -9.48 9.10
C GLY A 149 10.47 -8.79 7.88
N ARG A 150 10.69 -7.46 7.92
CA ARG A 150 11.43 -6.70 6.91
C ARG A 150 12.84 -6.43 7.40
N ARG A 151 13.85 -6.89 6.64
CA ARG A 151 15.27 -6.56 6.89
C ARG A 151 15.49 -5.04 6.75
N GLY A 152 16.20 -4.45 7.72
CA GLY A 152 16.54 -3.03 7.78
C GLY A 152 18.04 -2.78 7.98
N HIS A 153 18.37 -1.59 8.45
CA HIS A 153 19.72 -1.12 8.77
C HIS A 153 19.93 -0.96 10.28
N PRO A 154 21.18 -1.07 10.78
CA PRO A 154 22.40 -1.39 10.04
C PRO A 154 22.64 -2.90 9.89
N PRO A 155 23.02 -3.41 8.71
CA PRO A 155 23.58 -4.75 8.62
C PRO A 155 24.93 -4.83 9.35
N VAL A 156 25.15 -5.95 10.05
CA VAL A 156 26.47 -6.38 10.51
C VAL A 156 27.09 -7.26 9.43
N ILE A 157 28.32 -6.95 9.02
CA ILE A 157 29.07 -7.70 8.01
C ILE A 157 30.29 -8.32 8.70
N ALA A 158 30.43 -9.65 8.65
CA ALA A 158 31.56 -10.36 9.24
C ALA A 158 32.86 -10.08 8.48
N ARG A 159 33.98 -10.08 9.21
CA ARG A 159 35.30 -9.71 8.67
C ARG A 159 35.77 -10.58 7.50
N HIS A 160 35.39 -11.86 7.45
CA HIS A 160 35.80 -12.75 6.36
C HIS A 160 35.19 -12.37 5.01
N LEU A 161 34.04 -11.67 5.00
CA LEU A 161 33.42 -11.16 3.78
C LEU A 161 34.07 -9.88 3.24
N PHE A 162 34.97 -9.23 4.00
CA PHE A 162 35.57 -7.97 3.56
C PHE A 162 36.44 -8.14 2.32
N ALA A 163 37.15 -9.27 2.16
CA ALA A 163 37.96 -9.53 0.97
C ALA A 163 37.07 -9.58 -0.29
N ALA A 164 36.01 -10.40 -0.27
CA ALA A 164 35.04 -10.51 -1.36
C ALA A 164 34.39 -9.15 -1.71
N ILE A 165 34.08 -8.31 -0.73
CA ILE A 165 33.51 -6.96 -0.96
C ILE A 165 34.57 -5.99 -1.52
N LEU A 166 35.85 -6.15 -1.19
CA LEU A 166 36.94 -5.28 -1.65
C LEU A 166 37.52 -5.65 -3.02
N GLU A 167 37.29 -6.88 -3.46
CA GLU A 167 37.73 -7.45 -4.75
C GLU A 167 36.63 -7.36 -5.84
N ASP A 168 35.38 -7.06 -5.46
CA ASP A 168 34.25 -6.91 -6.38
C ASP A 168 34.31 -5.62 -7.22
N ASP A 169 33.77 -5.67 -8.43
CA ASP A 169 33.68 -4.53 -9.35
C ASP A 169 32.61 -3.50 -8.96
N GLY A 170 31.72 -3.84 -8.03
CA GLY A 170 30.63 -2.99 -7.56
C GLY A 170 29.38 -3.02 -8.44
N ALA A 171 29.29 -3.94 -9.41
CA ALA A 171 28.12 -4.08 -10.28
C ALA A 171 26.86 -4.44 -9.45
N GLY A 172 25.89 -3.53 -9.41
CA GLY A 172 24.70 -3.64 -8.56
C GLY A 172 24.91 -3.23 -7.09
N GLY A 173 26.10 -2.73 -6.75
CA GLY A 173 26.48 -2.20 -5.44
C GLY A 173 26.52 -3.24 -4.32
N LEU A 174 26.72 -2.77 -3.07
CA LEU A 174 26.85 -3.63 -1.89
C LEU A 174 25.70 -4.64 -1.75
N ARG A 175 24.47 -4.25 -2.12
CA ARG A 175 23.30 -5.14 -2.06
C ARG A 175 23.43 -6.38 -2.94
N ALA A 176 24.02 -6.25 -4.13
CA ALA A 176 24.22 -7.39 -5.03
C ALA A 176 25.25 -8.38 -4.47
N ILE A 177 26.33 -7.89 -3.86
CA ILE A 177 27.37 -8.72 -3.23
C ILE A 177 26.80 -9.44 -2.00
N LEU A 178 26.13 -8.73 -1.09
CA LEU A 178 25.53 -9.33 0.10
C LEU A 178 24.43 -10.37 -0.24
N ALA A 179 23.78 -10.25 -1.40
CA ALA A 179 22.84 -11.25 -1.89
C ALA A 179 23.52 -12.57 -2.31
N ARG A 180 24.77 -12.55 -2.81
CA ARG A 180 25.54 -13.77 -3.11
C ARG A 180 25.90 -14.55 -1.83
N HIS A 181 26.00 -13.85 -0.69
CA HIS A 181 26.24 -14.43 0.63
C HIS A 181 24.93 -14.64 1.44
N ALA A 182 23.77 -14.73 0.78
CA ALA A 182 22.49 -14.87 1.47
C ALA A 182 22.37 -16.14 2.33
N ALA A 183 23.10 -17.21 1.99
CA ALA A 183 23.18 -18.43 2.80
C ALA A 183 23.87 -18.22 4.18
N GLU A 184 24.73 -17.20 4.29
CA GLU A 184 25.39 -16.83 5.55
C GLU A 184 24.62 -15.72 6.32
N ALA A 185 23.45 -15.31 5.82
CA ALA A 185 22.73 -14.13 6.30
C ALA A 185 21.59 -14.47 7.28
N MET A 186 21.77 -14.09 8.54
CA MET A 186 20.77 -14.19 9.60
C MET A 186 19.96 -12.90 9.74
N SER A 187 18.84 -12.94 10.48
CA SER A 187 18.04 -11.77 10.80
C SER A 187 17.66 -11.76 12.29
N ALA A 188 18.01 -10.68 12.99
CA ALA A 188 17.67 -10.45 14.40
C ALA A 188 16.33 -9.71 14.49
N PRO A 189 15.29 -10.27 15.14
CA PRO A 189 14.06 -9.54 15.42
C PRO A 189 14.33 -8.33 16.32
N VAL A 190 13.87 -7.15 15.90
CA VAL A 190 13.97 -5.90 16.69
C VAL A 190 12.69 -5.09 16.57
N TYR A 191 12.27 -4.44 17.65
CA TYR A 191 11.13 -3.53 17.67
C TYR A 191 11.60 -2.08 17.48
N ASP A 192 12.25 -1.81 16.35
CA ASP A 192 12.80 -0.50 16.02
C ASP A 192 12.46 -0.14 14.56
N GLU A 193 11.43 0.67 14.40
CA GLU A 193 10.98 1.17 13.11
C GLU A 193 12.07 2.05 12.44
N GLY A 194 12.91 2.71 13.24
CA GLY A 194 14.04 3.53 12.79
C GLY A 194 15.04 2.78 11.90
N THR A 195 15.09 1.45 11.98
CA THR A 195 15.87 0.59 11.08
C THR A 195 15.43 0.63 9.61
N THR A 196 14.23 1.18 9.33
CA THR A 196 13.66 1.25 7.97
C THR A 196 13.24 2.66 7.54
N ARG A 197 13.65 3.71 8.26
CA ARG A 197 13.31 5.11 7.99
C ARG A 197 14.55 5.92 7.52
N ASP A 198 14.63 6.18 6.22
CA ASP A 198 15.61 7.07 5.59
C ASP A 198 15.12 8.54 5.58
N MET A 199 16.06 9.45 5.31
CA MET A 199 15.85 10.91 5.29
C MET A 199 16.25 11.55 3.95
N ASP A 200 15.79 11.01 2.83
CA ASP A 200 16.29 11.35 1.49
C ASP A 200 15.80 12.69 0.93
N THR A 201 14.68 13.19 1.41
CA THR A 201 14.07 14.45 0.96
C THR A 201 13.80 15.42 2.13
N PRO A 202 13.60 16.72 1.86
CA PRO A 202 13.14 17.68 2.86
C PRO A 202 11.79 17.30 3.48
N GLU A 203 10.97 16.52 2.78
CA GLU A 203 9.71 15.99 3.29
C GLU A 203 9.93 14.82 4.26
N ASP A 204 10.84 13.89 3.95
CA ASP A 204 11.26 12.87 4.91
C ASP A 204 11.79 13.53 6.18
N ARG A 205 12.64 14.57 6.08
CA ARG A 205 13.09 15.31 7.26
C ARG A 205 11.92 15.89 8.05
N ARG A 206 10.96 16.58 7.42
CA ARG A 206 9.77 17.11 8.11
C ARG A 206 8.93 16.02 8.77
N ARG A 207 8.77 14.86 8.12
CA ARG A 207 8.05 13.70 8.68
C ARG A 207 8.78 13.17 9.92
N LEU A 208 10.09 12.95 9.84
CA LEU A 208 10.89 12.48 10.97
C LEU A 208 10.96 13.53 12.11
N GLU A 209 10.94 14.83 11.82
CA GLU A 209 10.85 15.90 12.82
C GLU A 209 9.47 15.96 13.50
N ALA A 210 8.39 15.63 12.80
CA ALA A 210 7.05 15.57 13.37
C ALA A 210 6.82 14.29 14.19
N GLU A 211 7.39 13.15 13.76
CA GLU A 211 7.34 11.87 14.48
C GLU A 211 8.25 11.88 15.73
N PHE A 212 9.33 12.66 15.74
CA PHE A 212 10.32 12.70 16.82
C PHE A 212 10.19 13.97 17.68
N ARG A 213 9.55 13.84 18.86
CA ARG A 213 9.61 14.92 19.88
C ARG A 213 11.06 15.20 20.27
N ARG A 214 11.36 16.45 20.65
CA ARG A 214 12.67 16.88 21.16
C ARG A 214 13.19 15.86 22.20
N PRO A 215 14.47 15.42 22.15
CA PRO A 215 15.00 14.46 23.11
C PRO A 215 14.74 14.90 24.55
N THR A 216 14.24 13.97 25.36
CA THR A 216 14.03 14.13 26.81
C THR A 216 15.35 14.11 27.56
N ASP A 217 16.32 13.33 27.09
CA ASP A 217 17.71 13.33 27.56
C ASP A 217 18.62 14.18 26.64
N PRO A 218 19.20 15.30 27.13
CA PRO A 218 20.20 16.08 26.39
C PRO A 218 21.47 15.29 26.03
N GLU A 219 21.83 14.27 26.82
CA GLU A 219 22.99 13.40 26.59
C GLU A 219 22.69 12.25 25.61
N ASP A 220 21.42 12.05 25.21
CA ASP A 220 21.03 11.08 24.18
C ASP A 220 20.11 11.64 23.10
N PRO A 221 20.66 12.00 21.92
CA PRO A 221 19.85 12.39 20.77
C PRO A 221 18.78 11.37 20.37
N ASN A 222 19.04 10.08 20.59
CA ASN A 222 18.30 8.94 20.03
C ASN A 222 17.56 8.12 21.06
N HIS A 223 17.55 8.52 22.34
CA HIS A 223 16.67 7.87 23.30
C HIS A 223 15.23 8.22 22.90
N ARG A 224 14.54 7.21 22.36
CA ARG A 224 13.10 7.21 22.14
C ARG A 224 12.48 6.53 23.34
N ASP A 225 12.25 7.31 24.40
CA ASP A 225 11.67 6.86 25.67
C ASP A 225 10.35 6.08 25.47
N LEU A 226 9.64 6.43 24.40
CA LEU A 226 8.34 5.89 24.02
C LEU A 226 8.43 5.11 22.68
N PRO A 227 7.82 3.92 22.60
CA PRO A 227 7.57 3.24 21.32
C PRO A 227 6.53 4.00 20.49
N THR A 228 6.62 3.89 19.16
CA THR A 228 5.50 4.24 18.28
C THR A 228 4.35 3.24 18.46
N LEU A 229 3.13 3.60 18.05
CA LEU A 229 2.01 2.65 18.03
C LEU A 229 2.34 1.42 17.15
N THR A 230 3.03 1.62 16.03
CA THR A 230 3.53 0.54 15.15
C THR A 230 4.47 -0.42 15.89
N GLU A 231 5.30 0.10 16.79
CA GLU A 231 6.22 -0.69 17.62
C GLU A 231 5.47 -1.40 18.75
N CYS A 232 4.51 -0.73 19.42
CA CYS A 232 3.62 -1.37 20.40
C CYS A 232 2.86 -2.57 19.81
N ASP A 233 2.27 -2.40 18.63
CA ASP A 233 1.50 -3.44 17.95
C ASP A 233 2.39 -4.64 17.55
N ALA A 234 3.63 -4.37 17.14
CA ALA A 234 4.60 -5.43 16.85
C ALA A 234 5.01 -6.19 18.13
N ILE A 235 5.27 -5.48 19.22
CA ILE A 235 5.58 -6.07 20.54
C ILE A 235 4.41 -6.92 21.03
N LEU A 236 3.17 -6.42 20.89
CA LEU A 236 1.94 -7.15 21.23
C LEU A 236 1.74 -8.40 20.38
N ALA A 237 1.91 -8.31 19.06
CA ALA A 237 1.73 -9.45 18.15
C ALA A 237 2.71 -10.60 18.48
N ASP A 238 3.97 -10.28 18.75
CA ASP A 238 5.02 -11.28 18.98
C ASP A 238 5.02 -11.84 20.42
N LEU A 239 4.63 -11.04 21.43
CA LEU A 239 4.71 -11.43 22.85
C LEU A 239 3.36 -11.78 23.49
N GLN A 240 2.24 -11.33 22.90
CA GLN A 240 0.85 -11.68 23.27
C GLN A 240 0.06 -12.10 22.01
N PRO A 241 0.33 -13.29 21.44
CA PRO A 241 -0.27 -13.74 20.18
C PRO A 241 -1.78 -14.05 20.28
N SER A 242 -2.39 -14.03 21.46
CA SER A 242 -3.85 -14.15 21.62
C SER A 242 -4.59 -12.93 21.05
N ALA A 243 -5.62 -13.18 20.23
CA ALA A 243 -6.47 -12.14 19.68
C ALA A 243 -7.18 -11.35 20.79
N ASP A 244 -7.74 -12.06 21.78
CA ASP A 244 -8.46 -11.47 22.92
C ASP A 244 -7.54 -10.56 23.77
N ALA A 245 -6.28 -10.96 23.94
CA ALA A 245 -5.31 -10.16 24.69
C ALA A 245 -4.94 -8.86 23.97
N ARG A 246 -4.81 -8.90 22.64
CA ARG A 246 -4.61 -7.69 21.83
C ARG A 246 -5.85 -6.81 21.81
N ALA A 247 -7.04 -7.38 21.62
CA ALA A 247 -8.30 -6.64 21.64
C ALA A 247 -8.50 -5.91 22.98
N HIS A 248 -8.20 -6.57 24.10
CA HIS A 248 -8.16 -5.94 25.43
C HIS A 248 -7.14 -4.80 25.52
N ALA A 249 -5.91 -5.01 25.07
CA ALA A 249 -4.89 -3.95 25.06
C ALA A 249 -5.32 -2.70 24.25
N HIS A 250 -5.91 -2.90 23.06
CA HIS A 250 -6.43 -1.79 22.24
C HIS A 250 -7.63 -1.09 22.88
N ALA A 251 -8.57 -1.83 23.47
CA ALA A 251 -9.72 -1.25 24.15
C ALA A 251 -9.32 -0.47 25.42
N VAL A 252 -8.34 -0.95 26.19
CA VAL A 252 -7.72 -0.22 27.31
C VAL A 252 -7.02 1.04 26.82
N ALA A 253 -6.28 0.99 25.69
CA ALA A 253 -5.62 2.15 25.11
C ALA A 253 -6.60 3.22 24.60
N ALA A 254 -7.71 2.81 23.97
CA ALA A 254 -8.79 3.73 23.57
C ALA A 254 -9.43 4.39 24.78
N THR A 255 -9.78 3.60 25.81
CA THR A 255 -10.37 4.07 27.07
C THR A 255 -9.45 5.07 27.78
N ALA A 256 -8.16 4.74 27.91
CA ALA A 256 -7.18 5.62 28.54
C ALA A 256 -6.93 6.91 27.73
N ALA A 257 -7.01 6.86 26.40
CA ALA A 257 -6.91 8.03 25.54
C ALA A 257 -8.10 8.98 25.71
N MET A 258 -9.33 8.48 25.79
CA MET A 258 -10.53 9.30 26.04
C MET A 258 -10.48 10.02 27.39
N LEU A 259 -10.03 9.32 28.44
CA LEU A 259 -9.80 9.94 29.75
C LEU A 259 -8.70 11.02 29.68
N CYS A 260 -7.60 10.75 28.98
CA CYS A 260 -6.49 11.69 28.81
C CYS A 260 -6.91 12.95 28.06
N GLU A 261 -7.68 12.83 26.98
CA GLU A 261 -8.16 13.96 26.18
C GLU A 261 -9.04 14.88 27.04
N SER A 262 -10.03 14.33 27.73
CA SER A 262 -10.94 15.11 28.60
C SER A 262 -10.23 15.82 29.75
N LEU A 263 -9.13 15.26 30.28
CA LEU A 263 -8.31 15.90 31.32
C LEU A 263 -7.37 16.98 30.76
N ARG A 264 -6.85 16.78 29.54
CA ARG A 264 -6.00 17.77 28.85
C ARG A 264 -6.79 18.99 28.39
N GLU A 265 -8.08 18.85 28.08
CA GLU A 265 -9.00 19.98 27.87
C GLU A 265 -9.08 20.90 29.10
N GLN A 266 -8.94 20.35 30.30
CA GLN A 266 -8.91 21.11 31.58
C GLN A 266 -7.49 21.61 31.94
N GLY A 267 -6.53 21.50 31.01
CA GLY A 267 -5.16 21.97 31.21
C GLY A 267 -4.27 21.05 32.07
N ILE A 268 -4.70 19.83 32.38
CA ILE A 268 -3.87 18.87 33.14
C ILE A 268 -2.79 18.31 32.21
N PRO A 269 -1.49 18.49 32.52
CA PRO A 269 -0.40 18.06 31.64
C PRO A 269 -0.12 16.57 31.83
N LEU A 270 -0.69 15.76 30.94
CA LEU A 270 -0.49 14.31 30.83
C LEU A 270 0.11 13.98 29.46
N ASP A 271 1.07 13.05 29.40
CA ASP A 271 1.60 12.59 28.12
C ASP A 271 0.74 11.46 27.51
N ALA A 272 -0.13 11.84 26.59
CA ALA A 272 -0.96 10.91 25.81
C ALA A 272 -0.16 9.81 25.10
N GLY A 273 1.09 10.07 24.69
CA GLY A 273 1.93 9.04 24.05
C GLY A 273 2.38 7.96 25.03
N LEU A 274 2.75 8.38 26.25
CA LEU A 274 3.11 7.46 27.33
C LEU A 274 1.90 6.65 27.80
N ILE A 275 0.73 7.29 27.92
CA ILE A 275 -0.53 6.61 28.27
C ILE A 275 -0.90 5.56 27.22
N GLN A 276 -0.86 5.90 25.92
CA GLN A 276 -1.17 4.94 24.85
C GLN A 276 -0.18 3.76 24.82
N ALA A 277 1.13 4.04 24.91
CA ALA A 277 2.15 2.99 24.95
C ALA A 277 2.02 2.10 26.19
N GLY A 278 1.79 2.70 27.37
CA GLY A 278 1.56 1.98 28.61
C GLY A 278 0.30 1.14 28.58
N ALA A 279 -0.80 1.67 28.04
CA ALA A 279 -2.06 0.96 27.91
C ALA A 279 -2.01 -0.19 26.89
N LEU A 280 -1.30 -0.04 25.76
CA LEU A 280 -1.07 -1.16 24.84
C LEU A 280 -0.19 -2.24 25.49
N LEU A 281 0.87 -1.87 26.22
CA LEU A 281 1.84 -2.83 26.75
C LEU A 281 1.58 -3.28 28.21
N HIS A 282 0.49 -2.84 28.86
CA HIS A 282 0.26 -3.06 30.29
C HIS A 282 0.30 -4.54 30.71
N ASP A 283 -0.34 -5.41 29.93
CA ASP A 283 -0.48 -6.85 30.24
C ASP A 283 0.43 -7.73 29.36
N ILE A 284 1.54 -7.18 28.84
CA ILE A 284 2.42 -7.88 27.87
C ILE A 284 3.03 -9.19 28.39
N ALA A 285 3.05 -9.40 29.70
CA ALA A 285 3.58 -10.58 30.37
C ALA A 285 2.50 -11.45 31.07
N LYS A 286 1.22 -11.29 30.70
CA LYS A 286 0.06 -12.03 31.24
C LYS A 286 0.34 -13.52 31.39
N GLY A 287 -0.08 -14.09 32.51
CA GLY A 287 0.10 -15.51 32.83
C GLY A 287 1.45 -15.90 33.46
N ARG A 288 2.39 -14.95 33.62
CA ARG A 288 3.64 -15.16 34.38
C ARG A 288 3.46 -14.77 35.86
N PRO A 289 4.14 -15.43 36.82
CA PRO A 289 4.14 -14.98 38.22
C PRO A 289 4.66 -13.55 38.34
N GLY A 290 3.89 -12.65 38.96
CA GLY A 290 4.21 -11.22 39.05
C GLY A 290 4.26 -10.55 37.66
N HIS A 291 3.24 -10.79 36.82
CA HIS A 291 3.22 -10.39 35.41
C HIS A 291 3.48 -8.89 35.20
N ALA A 292 2.95 -7.99 36.05
CA ALA A 292 3.21 -6.56 35.97
C ALA A 292 4.72 -6.23 36.08
N THR A 293 5.39 -6.72 37.12
CA THR A 293 6.85 -6.57 37.31
C THR A 293 7.65 -7.25 36.18
N ALA A 294 7.20 -8.41 35.71
CA ALA A 294 7.83 -9.13 34.60
C ALA A 294 7.70 -8.38 33.27
N GLY A 295 6.55 -7.74 33.02
CA GLY A 295 6.26 -6.90 31.86
C GLY A 295 7.07 -5.62 31.90
N ALA A 296 7.13 -4.93 33.05
CA ALA A 296 7.96 -3.74 33.22
C ALA A 296 9.44 -4.00 32.91
N ARG A 297 9.99 -5.11 33.44
CA ARG A 297 11.36 -5.58 33.11
C ARG A 297 11.54 -6.03 31.66
N LEU A 298 10.46 -6.39 30.96
CA LEU A 298 10.51 -6.75 29.55
C LEU A 298 10.56 -5.49 28.70
N VAL A 299 9.61 -4.58 28.87
CA VAL A 299 9.51 -3.30 28.13
C VAL A 299 10.75 -2.42 28.34
N ALA A 300 11.30 -2.35 29.55
CA ALA A 300 12.58 -1.68 29.80
C ALA A 300 13.75 -2.31 29.01
N ARG A 301 13.81 -3.65 28.87
CA ARG A 301 14.83 -4.34 28.07
C ARG A 301 14.61 -4.24 26.55
N LEU A 302 13.44 -3.80 26.11
CA LEU A 302 13.18 -3.45 24.71
C LEU A 302 13.57 -1.98 24.39
N GLY A 303 14.18 -1.27 25.35
CA GLY A 303 14.65 0.10 25.21
C GLY A 303 13.56 1.16 25.47
N PHE A 304 12.52 0.84 26.24
CA PHE A 304 11.41 1.74 26.56
C PHE A 304 11.22 1.92 28.09
N PRO A 305 12.22 2.45 28.82
CA PRO A 305 12.20 2.51 30.28
C PRO A 305 11.08 3.40 30.83
N ALA A 306 10.66 4.45 30.12
CA ALA A 306 9.59 5.35 30.56
C ALA A 306 8.21 4.68 30.63
N VAL A 307 7.97 3.63 29.83
CA VAL A 307 6.72 2.87 29.82
C VAL A 307 6.65 1.86 30.98
N ALA A 308 7.80 1.43 31.50
CA ALA A 308 7.89 0.37 32.52
C ALA A 308 7.14 0.67 33.84
N PRO A 309 7.10 1.89 34.39
CA PRO A 309 6.30 2.21 35.58
C PRO A 309 4.80 1.97 35.39
N LEU A 310 4.22 2.36 34.25
CA LEU A 310 2.80 2.14 33.96
C LEU A 310 2.48 0.64 33.89
N VAL A 311 3.36 -0.13 33.25
CA VAL A 311 3.26 -1.59 33.15
C VAL A 311 3.44 -2.26 34.52
N ALA A 312 4.26 -1.72 35.42
CA ALA A 312 4.38 -2.20 36.80
C ALA A 312 3.15 -1.88 37.65
N ALA A 313 2.56 -0.70 37.48
CA ALA A 313 1.47 -0.19 38.31
C ALA A 313 0.08 -0.66 37.89
N HIS A 314 -0.13 -1.16 36.66
CA HIS A 314 -1.47 -1.46 36.15
C HIS A 314 -2.29 -2.46 37.00
N SER A 315 -1.65 -3.38 37.72
CA SER A 315 -2.35 -4.34 38.59
C SER A 315 -2.56 -3.81 40.01
N ASP A 316 -1.61 -3.03 40.51
CA ASP A 316 -1.50 -2.57 41.90
C ASP A 316 -0.84 -1.18 41.90
N LEU A 317 -1.63 -0.16 42.25
CA LEU A 317 -1.22 1.23 42.26
C LEU A 317 -1.52 1.84 43.64
N ASP A 318 -0.55 2.57 44.18
CA ASP A 318 -0.70 3.29 45.45
C ASP A 318 -1.16 4.73 45.16
N PHE A 319 -2.47 5.00 45.31
CA PHE A 319 -3.09 6.28 44.95
C PHE A 319 -3.83 6.89 46.14
N HIS A 320 -3.25 7.97 46.69
CA HIS A 320 -3.75 8.66 47.91
C HIS A 320 -4.65 9.87 47.61
N GLY A 321 -5.33 9.91 46.45
CA GLY A 321 -6.19 11.03 46.06
C GLY A 321 -5.43 12.30 45.63
N SER A 322 -4.12 12.20 45.42
CA SER A 322 -3.28 13.26 44.86
C SER A 322 -3.49 13.44 43.35
N ARG A 323 -2.78 14.43 42.77
CA ARG A 323 -2.73 14.74 41.33
C ARG A 323 -2.69 13.48 40.45
N LEU A 324 -3.51 13.47 39.39
CA LEU A 324 -3.52 12.41 38.38
C LEU A 324 -2.20 12.36 37.61
N ASP A 325 -1.73 11.13 37.34
CA ASP A 325 -0.60 10.81 36.50
C ASP A 325 -1.00 9.77 35.42
N GLU A 326 -0.08 9.45 34.52
CA GLU A 326 -0.29 8.50 33.44
C GLU A 326 -0.57 7.07 33.93
N SER A 327 -0.04 6.69 35.11
CA SER A 327 -0.25 5.36 35.69
C SER A 327 -1.67 5.19 36.24
N ALA A 328 -2.23 6.24 36.86
CA ALA A 328 -3.62 6.26 37.33
C ALA A 328 -4.62 6.05 36.18
N LEU A 329 -4.39 6.67 35.02
CA LEU A 329 -5.26 6.51 33.85
C LEU A 329 -5.21 5.09 33.27
N VAL A 330 -4.01 4.51 33.09
CA VAL A 330 -3.88 3.13 32.58
C VAL A 330 -4.43 2.12 33.59
N PHE A 331 -4.21 2.32 34.88
CA PHE A 331 -4.77 1.48 35.94
C PHE A 331 -6.31 1.44 35.86
N LEU A 332 -6.95 2.62 35.80
CA LEU A 332 -8.41 2.75 35.75
C LEU A 332 -8.98 2.17 34.45
N ALA A 333 -8.37 2.47 33.30
CA ALA A 333 -8.82 1.97 32.00
C ALA A 333 -8.86 0.43 31.93
N ASP A 334 -7.85 -0.28 32.46
CA ASP A 334 -7.89 -1.75 32.55
C ASP A 334 -9.01 -2.27 33.50
N LYS A 335 -9.45 -1.50 34.50
CA LYS A 335 -10.59 -1.92 35.34
C LYS A 335 -11.95 -1.62 34.68
N LEU A 336 -11.99 -0.73 33.69
CA LEU A 336 -13.20 -0.36 32.94
C LEU A 336 -13.37 -1.15 31.63
N VAL A 337 -12.43 -2.02 31.26
CA VAL A 337 -12.48 -2.82 30.03
C VAL A 337 -12.40 -4.32 30.35
N ARG A 338 -13.30 -5.12 29.77
CA ARG A 338 -13.28 -6.60 29.84
C ARG A 338 -13.41 -7.19 28.43
N GLY A 339 -12.38 -7.91 27.99
CA GLY A 339 -12.30 -8.28 26.57
C GLY A 339 -12.06 -7.01 25.76
N ASP A 340 -12.86 -6.77 24.74
CA ASP A 340 -12.88 -5.52 23.96
C ASP A 340 -13.87 -4.47 24.47
N SER A 341 -14.67 -4.80 25.50
CA SER A 341 -15.89 -4.08 25.86
C SER A 341 -15.78 -3.30 27.17
N LEU A 342 -16.42 -2.13 27.23
CA LEU A 342 -16.53 -1.32 28.46
C LEU A 342 -17.44 -1.99 29.50
N VAL A 343 -17.05 -1.91 30.77
CA VAL A 343 -17.79 -2.42 31.94
C VAL A 343 -17.68 -1.45 33.12
N SER A 344 -18.69 -1.41 33.99
CA SER A 344 -18.59 -0.66 35.25
C SER A 344 -17.60 -1.33 36.22
N LEU A 345 -17.06 -0.56 37.18
CA LEU A 345 -16.21 -1.13 38.24
C LEU A 345 -16.97 -2.21 39.06
N GLU A 346 -18.25 -2.01 39.34
CA GLU A 346 -19.08 -3.02 40.01
C GLU A 346 -19.19 -4.31 39.19
N GLN A 347 -19.45 -4.21 37.88
CA GLN A 347 -19.49 -5.36 36.97
C GLN A 347 -18.13 -6.06 36.86
N ARG A 348 -17.03 -5.30 36.79
CA ARG A 348 -15.65 -5.84 36.73
C ARG A 348 -15.33 -6.70 37.95
N PHE A 349 -15.67 -6.21 39.14
CA PHE A 349 -15.25 -6.80 40.41
C PHE A 349 -16.24 -7.82 41.00
N SER A 350 -17.54 -7.76 40.70
CA SER A 350 -18.56 -8.69 41.26
C SER A 350 -18.25 -10.17 41.01
N GLU A 351 -18.03 -10.57 39.74
CA GLU A 351 -17.58 -11.93 39.38
C GLU A 351 -16.20 -12.28 39.96
N THR A 352 -15.32 -11.28 40.10
CA THR A 352 -14.00 -11.46 40.70
C THR A 352 -14.13 -11.85 42.18
N PHE A 353 -15.04 -11.21 42.93
CA PHE A 353 -15.34 -11.59 44.31
C PHE A 353 -16.00 -12.97 44.41
N GLN A 354 -16.93 -13.32 43.51
CA GLN A 354 -17.54 -14.66 43.46
C GLN A 354 -16.47 -15.76 43.26
N ARG A 355 -15.54 -15.56 42.32
CA ARG A 355 -14.42 -16.49 42.06
C ARG A 355 -13.42 -16.57 43.22
N LEU A 356 -13.24 -15.49 43.99
CA LEU A 356 -12.26 -15.39 45.07
C LEU A 356 -12.84 -15.69 46.47
N ALA A 357 -14.13 -16.02 46.60
CA ALA A 357 -14.83 -16.16 47.87
C ALA A 357 -14.17 -17.13 48.89
N GLY A 358 -13.38 -18.10 48.42
CA GLY A 358 -12.60 -19.02 49.28
C GLY A 358 -11.23 -18.52 49.74
N ASN A 359 -10.80 -17.29 49.38
CA ASN A 359 -9.47 -16.75 49.69
C ASN A 359 -9.56 -15.32 50.25
N PRO A 360 -9.62 -15.15 51.59
CA PRO A 360 -9.77 -13.84 52.24
C PRO A 360 -8.70 -12.81 51.86
N GLY A 361 -7.44 -13.25 51.67
CA GLY A 361 -6.35 -12.36 51.27
C GLY A 361 -6.50 -11.83 49.84
N ALA A 362 -6.97 -12.68 48.92
CA ALA A 362 -7.24 -12.27 47.54
C ALA A 362 -8.47 -11.35 47.44
N VAL A 363 -9.51 -11.58 48.25
CA VAL A 363 -10.67 -10.68 48.37
C VAL A 363 -10.25 -9.31 48.91
N ALA A 364 -9.43 -9.26 49.96
CA ALA A 364 -8.91 -8.00 50.51
C ALA A 364 -8.13 -7.20 49.45
N ALA A 365 -7.22 -7.84 48.70
CA ALA A 365 -6.48 -7.19 47.62
C ALA A 365 -7.37 -6.72 46.46
N ALA A 366 -8.46 -7.44 46.15
CA ALA A 366 -9.44 -7.01 45.16
C ALA A 366 -10.26 -5.79 45.64
N LEU A 367 -10.63 -5.73 46.93
CA LEU A 367 -11.28 -4.56 47.53
C LEU A 367 -10.37 -3.32 47.51
N THR A 368 -9.08 -3.46 47.81
CA THR A 368 -8.10 -2.36 47.71
C THR A 368 -8.03 -1.80 46.28
N ARG A 369 -7.95 -2.66 45.27
CA ARG A 369 -7.90 -2.24 43.85
C ARG A 369 -9.18 -1.54 43.40
N LEU A 370 -10.35 -1.99 43.88
CA LEU A 370 -11.62 -1.31 43.62
C LEU A 370 -11.64 0.09 44.24
N GLY A 371 -11.27 0.22 45.52
CA GLY A 371 -11.21 1.52 46.21
C GLY A 371 -10.25 2.52 45.54
N VAL A 372 -9.10 2.04 45.03
CA VAL A 372 -8.18 2.84 44.22
C VAL A 372 -8.81 3.26 42.89
N ALA A 373 -9.43 2.34 42.15
CA ALA A 373 -10.08 2.66 40.87
C ALA A 373 -11.19 3.71 41.04
N GLU A 374 -12.03 3.57 42.08
CA GLU A 374 -13.04 4.57 42.40
C GLU A 374 -12.46 5.93 42.82
N ALA A 375 -11.35 5.95 43.56
CA ALA A 375 -10.70 7.19 43.98
C ALA A 375 -10.12 7.96 42.79
N ILE A 376 -9.56 7.24 41.80
CA ILE A 376 -9.12 7.81 40.53
C ILE A 376 -10.34 8.31 39.74
N ALA A 377 -11.40 7.50 39.62
CA ALA A 377 -12.62 7.90 38.91
C ALA A 377 -13.22 9.19 39.49
N ARG A 378 -13.50 9.25 40.80
CA ARG A 378 -13.98 10.45 41.50
C ARG A 378 -13.07 11.67 41.33
N THR A 379 -11.76 11.45 41.13
CA THR A 379 -10.79 12.50 40.86
C THR A 379 -10.97 13.02 39.43
N ILE A 380 -11.02 12.15 38.43
CA ILE A 380 -11.31 12.54 37.03
C ILE A 380 -12.64 13.30 36.94
N GLU A 381 -13.69 12.82 37.61
CA GLU A 381 -15.02 13.45 37.61
C GLU A 381 -15.01 14.86 38.19
N ARG A 382 -14.21 15.07 39.26
CA ARG A 382 -14.03 16.38 39.89
C ARG A 382 -13.24 17.34 39.00
N GLU A 383 -12.15 16.88 38.37
CA GLU A 383 -11.33 17.74 37.50
C GLU A 383 -12.04 18.09 36.18
N THR A 384 -12.85 17.19 35.63
CA THR A 384 -13.56 17.38 34.34
C THR A 384 -14.99 17.92 34.46
N GLY A 385 -15.59 17.85 35.66
CA GLY A 385 -17.00 18.18 35.87
C GLY A 385 -17.98 17.19 35.22
N ARG A 386 -17.53 16.02 34.77
CA ARG A 386 -18.33 15.00 34.06
C ARG A 386 -18.14 13.61 34.69
N PRO A 387 -19.19 12.81 34.89
CA PRO A 387 -19.06 11.40 35.26
C PRO A 387 -18.10 10.63 34.34
N VAL A 388 -17.32 9.69 34.87
CA VAL A 388 -16.40 8.87 34.04
C VAL A 388 -17.18 8.02 33.04
N ALA A 389 -18.40 7.60 33.41
CA ALA A 389 -19.33 6.99 32.46
C ALA A 389 -19.62 7.93 31.28
N ASP A 390 -19.92 9.22 31.53
CA ASP A 390 -20.24 10.21 30.51
C ASP A 390 -19.03 10.66 29.67
N ILE A 391 -17.80 10.45 30.17
CA ILE A 391 -16.56 10.65 29.40
C ILE A 391 -16.34 9.45 28.46
N LEU A 392 -16.65 8.24 28.90
CA LEU A 392 -16.41 6.99 28.17
C LEU A 392 -17.59 6.55 27.27
N THR A 393 -18.81 7.04 27.51
CA THR A 393 -19.92 6.85 26.59
C THR A 393 -19.85 7.84 25.43
N LEU A 394 -19.46 7.35 24.26
CA LEU A 394 -19.98 7.90 23.02
C LEU A 394 -21.48 7.52 22.93
N PRO A 395 -22.37 8.44 22.51
CA PRO A 395 -23.81 8.24 22.58
C PRO A 395 -24.26 7.03 21.74
N SER A 396 -24.77 6.00 22.42
CA SER A 396 -25.22 4.72 21.83
C SER A 396 -26.41 4.13 22.62
N ALA A 397 -27.19 3.25 21.97
CA ALA A 397 -28.63 3.12 22.25
C ALA A 397 -29.09 1.83 22.95
N SER A 398 -30.15 1.96 23.76
CA SER A 398 -31.21 0.96 24.07
C SER A 398 -32.39 1.73 24.73
N GLY A 399 -33.62 1.21 24.87
CA GLY A 399 -34.25 -0.02 24.39
C GLY A 399 -35.75 0.22 24.14
N CYS A 400 -36.61 -0.77 23.90
CA CYS A 400 -36.47 -2.18 24.24
C CYS A 400 -35.62 -3.07 23.29
N GLU A 401 -35.84 -3.28 21.99
CA GLU A 401 -36.41 -2.48 20.89
C GLU A 401 -35.63 -1.18 20.62
N LYS A 402 -34.73 -1.21 19.62
CA LYS A 402 -33.83 -0.10 19.25
C LYS A 402 -34.58 1.23 19.07
N PRO A 403 -34.42 2.23 19.98
CA PRO A 403 -34.78 3.60 19.65
C PRO A 403 -33.86 4.05 18.52
N ALA A 404 -34.42 4.74 17.51
CA ALA A 404 -33.70 5.07 16.30
C ALA A 404 -32.37 5.79 16.60
N SER A 405 -31.32 5.37 15.90
CA SER A 405 -30.02 6.03 15.92
C SER A 405 -30.16 7.48 15.47
N VAL A 406 -30.15 8.41 16.43
CA VAL A 406 -29.72 9.79 16.17
C VAL A 406 -28.19 9.82 16.20
N SER A 407 -27.57 8.92 15.43
CA SER A 407 -26.19 9.03 15.00
C SER A 407 -26.14 10.24 14.07
N GLY A 408 -25.80 11.40 14.63
CA GLY A 408 -25.58 12.59 13.84
C GLY A 408 -24.54 12.31 12.74
N PRO A 409 -24.75 12.79 11.52
CA PRO A 409 -23.81 12.58 10.41
C PRO A 409 -22.41 13.08 10.77
N ARG A 410 -21.41 12.20 10.77
CA ARG A 410 -20.02 12.58 11.04
C ARG A 410 -19.34 12.95 9.73
N ILE A 411 -19.02 14.23 9.56
CA ILE A 411 -18.26 14.71 8.40
C ILE A 411 -16.80 14.23 8.51
N LEU A 412 -16.38 13.36 7.59
CA LEU A 412 -14.99 12.87 7.50
C LEU A 412 -14.09 13.83 6.73
N SER A 413 -14.61 14.41 5.65
CA SER A 413 -13.89 15.38 4.82
C SER A 413 -14.83 16.19 3.94
N VAL A 414 -14.37 17.37 3.52
CA VAL A 414 -15.08 18.26 2.58
C VAL A 414 -14.45 18.13 1.19
N THR A 415 -15.27 18.16 0.15
CA THR A 415 -14.84 18.16 -1.25
C THR A 415 -15.81 18.99 -2.12
N GLU A 416 -15.67 18.91 -3.43
CA GLU A 416 -16.61 19.45 -4.40
C GLU A 416 -17.25 18.31 -5.20
N SER A 417 -18.48 18.53 -5.67
CA SER A 417 -19.25 17.60 -6.50
C SER A 417 -20.07 18.38 -7.54
N LEU A 418 -20.91 17.69 -8.31
CA LEU A 418 -21.89 18.28 -9.22
C LEU A 418 -23.32 18.12 -8.70
N CYS A 419 -24.20 19.08 -8.99
CA CYS A 419 -25.64 18.88 -8.82
C CYS A 419 -26.16 17.83 -9.82
N PRO A 420 -26.92 16.80 -9.40
CA PRO A 420 -27.43 15.77 -10.31
C PRO A 420 -28.44 16.27 -11.37
N ILE A 421 -28.93 17.51 -11.26
CA ILE A 421 -29.92 18.10 -12.17
C ILE A 421 -29.27 19.11 -13.12
N CYS A 422 -28.66 20.17 -12.60
CA CYS A 422 -28.07 21.23 -13.44
C CYS A 422 -26.56 21.10 -13.71
N LEU A 423 -25.91 20.05 -13.19
CA LEU A 423 -24.46 19.82 -13.30
C LEU A 423 -23.58 21.01 -12.85
N ARG A 424 -24.12 21.95 -12.06
CA ARG A 424 -23.32 23.01 -11.41
C ARG A 424 -22.45 22.40 -10.31
N ARG A 425 -21.19 22.82 -10.24
CA ARG A 425 -20.27 22.53 -9.13
C ARG A 425 -20.85 23.03 -7.81
N VAL A 426 -20.86 22.16 -6.81
CA VAL A 426 -21.42 22.38 -5.47
C VAL A 426 -20.46 21.87 -4.39
N ARG A 427 -20.51 22.47 -3.20
CA ARG A 427 -19.80 21.94 -2.02
C ARG A 427 -20.41 20.59 -1.63
N ALA A 428 -19.54 19.64 -1.28
CA ALA A 428 -19.92 18.30 -0.87
C ALA A 428 -19.12 17.85 0.37
N GLU A 429 -19.64 16.86 1.06
CA GLU A 429 -19.07 16.30 2.29
C GLU A 429 -19.11 14.77 2.20
N ARG A 430 -17.98 14.13 2.53
CA ARG A 430 -17.93 12.68 2.77
C ARG A 430 -18.34 12.47 4.22
N VAL A 431 -19.46 11.80 4.42
CA VAL A 431 -20.13 11.70 5.72
C VAL A 431 -20.29 10.23 6.09
N GLU A 432 -19.79 9.87 7.26
CA GLU A 432 -20.05 8.59 7.92
C GLU A 432 -21.44 8.64 8.59
N GLU A 433 -22.31 7.71 8.19
CA GLU A 433 -23.65 7.51 8.74
C GLU A 433 -24.10 6.06 8.49
N ASN A 434 -24.75 5.41 9.46
CA ASN A 434 -25.32 4.05 9.31
C ASN A 434 -24.32 2.98 8.78
N ASP A 435 -23.07 2.99 9.25
CA ASP A 435 -21.97 2.13 8.77
C ASP A 435 -21.67 2.24 7.25
N ALA A 436 -21.95 3.42 6.68
CA ALA A 436 -21.66 3.73 5.29
C ALA A 436 -21.05 5.13 5.17
N ILE A 437 -20.25 5.34 4.11
CA ILE A 437 -19.76 6.66 3.72
C ILE A 437 -20.63 7.17 2.58
N HIS A 438 -21.32 8.28 2.82
CA HIS A 438 -22.15 8.97 1.85
C HIS A 438 -21.47 10.23 1.33
N LEU A 439 -21.69 10.56 0.05
CA LEU A 439 -21.40 11.89 -0.50
C LEU A 439 -22.65 12.75 -0.40
N ARG A 440 -22.65 13.68 0.55
CA ARG A 440 -23.71 14.68 0.73
C ARG A 440 -23.36 15.97 0.02
N LYS A 441 -24.34 16.60 -0.63
CA LYS A 441 -24.14 17.85 -1.37
C LYS A 441 -25.42 18.65 -1.50
N THR A 442 -25.32 19.97 -1.51
CA THR A 442 -26.47 20.87 -1.58
C THR A 442 -26.33 21.83 -2.75
N CYS A 443 -27.32 21.82 -3.65
CA CYS A 443 -27.44 22.79 -4.73
C CYS A 443 -28.37 23.94 -4.27
N PRO A 444 -27.98 25.21 -4.44
CA PRO A 444 -28.86 26.35 -4.12
C PRO A 444 -30.22 26.31 -4.82
N ASP A 445 -30.27 25.76 -6.05
CA ASP A 445 -31.48 25.78 -6.88
C ASP A 445 -32.31 24.47 -6.76
N HIS A 446 -31.68 23.36 -6.34
CA HIS A 446 -32.26 22.00 -6.42
C HIS A 446 -32.25 21.22 -5.09
N GLY A 447 -31.81 21.85 -4.00
CA GLY A 447 -31.82 21.23 -2.66
C GLY A 447 -30.67 20.24 -2.41
N ALA A 448 -30.86 19.40 -1.40
CA ALA A 448 -29.85 18.46 -0.91
C ALA A 448 -29.95 17.08 -1.58
N PHE A 449 -28.79 16.47 -1.79
CA PHE A 449 -28.62 15.12 -2.32
C PHE A 449 -27.65 14.35 -1.43
N SER A 450 -27.90 13.05 -1.27
CA SER A 450 -26.99 12.09 -0.63
C SER A 450 -26.90 10.85 -1.52
N THR A 451 -25.76 10.19 -1.53
CA THR A 451 -25.58 8.87 -2.15
C THR A 451 -24.48 8.11 -1.44
N VAL A 452 -24.62 6.79 -1.31
CA VAL A 452 -23.56 5.93 -0.78
C VAL A 452 -22.36 5.90 -1.75
N LEU A 453 -21.16 5.99 -1.18
CA LEU A 453 -19.87 5.73 -1.85
C LEU A 453 -19.23 4.41 -1.38
N TRP A 454 -19.48 4.02 -0.13
CA TRP A 454 -18.80 2.91 0.55
C TRP A 454 -19.71 2.33 1.64
N ARG A 455 -19.73 1.01 1.83
CA ARG A 455 -20.39 0.33 2.96
C ARG A 455 -19.36 -0.42 3.80
N GLY A 456 -19.55 -0.45 5.13
CA GLY A 456 -18.53 -0.87 6.08
C GLY A 456 -17.56 0.28 6.38
N ALA A 457 -18.02 1.28 7.13
CA ALA A 457 -17.33 2.55 7.37
C ALA A 457 -15.92 2.37 7.98
N ALA A 458 -15.76 1.39 8.87
CA ALA A 458 -14.48 1.08 9.51
C ALA A 458 -13.35 0.75 8.51
N SER A 459 -13.67 0.18 7.34
CA SER A 459 -12.68 -0.17 6.32
C SER A 459 -12.24 1.01 5.44
N TYR A 460 -12.99 2.12 5.44
CA TYR A 460 -12.76 3.25 4.54
C TYR A 460 -11.40 3.94 4.77
N PRO A 461 -10.99 4.30 6.00
CA PRO A 461 -9.72 4.99 6.23
C PRO A 461 -8.50 4.12 5.89
N ASP A 462 -8.53 2.83 6.23
CA ASP A 462 -7.42 1.92 5.98
C ASP A 462 -7.24 1.59 4.50
N TRP A 463 -8.34 1.51 3.73
CA TRP A 463 -8.27 1.41 2.27
C TRP A 463 -7.58 2.64 1.65
N GLY A 464 -7.88 3.83 2.18
CA GLY A 464 -7.24 5.09 1.78
C GLY A 464 -5.82 5.30 2.30
N ARG A 465 -5.38 4.59 3.35
CA ARG A 465 -4.04 4.72 3.96
C ARG A 465 -2.90 4.43 2.99
N HIS A 466 -3.17 3.63 1.96
CA HIS A 466 -2.22 3.30 0.89
C HIS A 466 -2.42 4.12 -0.40
N ALA A 467 -3.10 5.27 -0.31
CA ALA A 467 -3.30 6.17 -1.44
C ALA A 467 -1.95 6.53 -2.10
N PRO A 468 -1.77 6.30 -3.42
CA PRO A 468 -0.60 6.81 -4.13
C PRO A 468 -0.61 8.35 -4.08
N GLU A 469 0.45 8.94 -3.52
CA GLU A 469 0.74 10.38 -3.61
C GLU A 469 0.57 10.91 -5.06
N PRO A 470 -0.08 12.06 -5.28
CA PRO A 470 -0.33 12.51 -6.65
C PRO A 470 0.97 12.89 -7.36
N VAL A 471 1.19 12.35 -8.57
CA VAL A 471 2.35 12.70 -9.39
C VAL A 471 2.14 14.07 -10.00
N PRO A 472 3.07 15.04 -9.84
CA PRO A 472 2.96 16.35 -10.50
C PRO A 472 2.75 16.19 -12.00
N VAL A 473 1.69 16.78 -12.54
CA VAL A 473 1.43 16.81 -13.98
C VAL A 473 2.20 18.00 -14.55
N PRO A 474 3.17 17.80 -15.47
CA PRO A 474 3.83 18.91 -16.13
C PRO A 474 2.82 19.76 -16.90
N ALA A 475 2.98 21.09 -16.78
CA ALA A 475 2.29 22.20 -17.46
C ALA A 475 0.86 21.91 -17.99
N ALA A 476 -0.13 22.56 -17.38
CA ALA A 476 -1.52 22.42 -17.76
C ALA A 476 -1.77 22.69 -19.27
N GLU A 477 -2.32 21.69 -19.95
CA GLU A 477 -2.62 21.73 -21.39
C GLU A 477 -3.98 22.37 -21.68
N THR A 478 -4.90 22.36 -20.71
CA THR A 478 -6.24 22.94 -20.83
C THR A 478 -6.28 24.31 -20.13
N PRO A 479 -6.64 25.41 -20.83
CA PRO A 479 -6.74 26.73 -20.22
C PRO A 479 -7.73 26.77 -19.05
N ALA A 480 -7.37 27.47 -17.97
CA ALA A 480 -8.24 27.68 -16.82
C ALA A 480 -9.26 28.80 -17.12
N GLY A 481 -10.49 28.44 -17.46
CA GLY A 481 -11.60 29.38 -17.66
C GLY A 481 -12.69 29.24 -16.59
N ARG A 482 -13.31 28.05 -16.52
CA ARG A 482 -14.36 27.65 -15.58
C ARG A 482 -13.85 26.73 -14.45
N GLY A 483 -12.67 26.11 -14.63
CA GLY A 483 -12.02 25.21 -13.68
C GLY A 483 -12.62 23.80 -13.64
N CYS A 484 -12.08 22.92 -12.79
CA CYS A 484 -12.59 21.55 -12.62
C CYS A 484 -14.06 21.55 -12.16
N PRO A 485 -14.97 20.73 -12.71
CA PRO A 485 -14.76 19.69 -13.71
C PRO A 485 -15.08 20.12 -15.15
N TYR A 486 -15.25 21.42 -15.42
CA TYR A 486 -15.70 21.93 -16.73
C TYR A 486 -14.57 22.08 -17.76
N ASP A 487 -13.37 22.39 -17.28
CA ASP A 487 -12.12 22.38 -18.05
C ASP A 487 -11.23 21.20 -17.58
N CYS A 488 -11.84 20.11 -17.12
CA CYS A 488 -11.11 18.97 -16.58
C CYS A 488 -10.44 18.14 -17.68
N GLY A 489 -9.21 17.75 -17.40
CA GLY A 489 -8.28 17.12 -18.33
C GLY A 489 -6.90 17.13 -17.72
N LEU A 490 -5.84 17.23 -18.52
CA LEU A 490 -4.51 17.62 -18.03
C LEU A 490 -4.46 19.14 -17.70
N CYS A 491 -5.37 19.58 -16.84
CA CYS A 491 -5.58 20.99 -16.45
C CYS A 491 -4.87 21.31 -15.11
N PRO A 492 -4.83 22.58 -14.64
CA PRO A 492 -4.03 22.95 -13.46
C PRO A 492 -4.45 22.26 -12.15
N ASP A 493 -5.71 21.89 -12.02
CA ASP A 493 -6.25 21.18 -10.85
C ASP A 493 -5.91 19.67 -10.86
N HIS A 494 -5.43 19.14 -11.99
CA HIS A 494 -5.27 17.70 -12.23
C HIS A 494 -3.93 17.19 -11.73
N ARG A 495 -3.95 16.00 -11.11
CA ARG A 495 -2.89 15.49 -10.23
C ARG A 495 -2.42 14.09 -10.64
N GLN A 496 -2.71 13.67 -11.87
CA GLN A 496 -2.23 12.41 -12.45
C GLN A 496 -2.10 12.54 -13.97
N GLN A 497 -1.19 11.77 -14.57
CA GLN A 497 -1.00 11.70 -16.02
C GLN A 497 -1.88 10.61 -16.65
N SER A 498 -2.15 10.70 -17.95
CA SER A 498 -2.91 9.67 -18.67
C SER A 498 -2.16 8.33 -18.69
N CYS A 499 -2.83 7.28 -18.23
CA CYS A 499 -2.41 5.89 -18.39
C CYS A 499 -3.05 5.29 -19.65
N CYS A 500 -4.38 5.42 -19.76
CA CYS A 500 -5.15 4.94 -20.89
C CYS A 500 -5.93 6.11 -21.52
N VAL A 501 -5.88 6.20 -22.85
CA VAL A 501 -6.66 7.16 -23.62
C VAL A 501 -7.62 6.40 -24.53
N LEU A 502 -8.92 6.65 -24.36
CA LEU A 502 -9.94 6.15 -25.25
C LEU A 502 -10.00 7.02 -26.51
N LEU A 503 -10.02 6.37 -27.67
CA LEU A 503 -10.27 7.01 -28.96
C LEU A 503 -11.62 6.50 -29.47
N GLU A 504 -12.64 7.35 -29.44
CA GLU A 504 -13.95 7.02 -30.01
C GLU A 504 -13.88 7.04 -31.54
N VAL A 505 -13.89 5.86 -32.17
CA VAL A 505 -13.73 5.68 -33.64
C VAL A 505 -15.06 5.61 -34.38
N THR A 506 -16.19 5.46 -33.67
CA THR A 506 -17.54 5.40 -34.26
C THR A 506 -18.61 5.77 -33.23
N THR A 507 -19.72 6.35 -33.68
CA THR A 507 -20.95 6.54 -32.88
C THR A 507 -22.02 5.49 -33.21
N ARG A 508 -21.81 4.69 -34.27
CA ARG A 508 -22.72 3.63 -34.73
C ARG A 508 -22.66 2.45 -33.76
N CYS A 509 -23.81 1.80 -33.52
CA CYS A 509 -23.89 0.57 -32.72
C CYS A 509 -24.98 -0.34 -33.30
N ASN A 510 -24.79 -1.65 -33.15
CA ASN A 510 -25.74 -2.71 -33.56
C ASN A 510 -26.54 -3.29 -32.38
N LEU A 511 -26.53 -2.62 -31.23
CA LEU A 511 -27.35 -2.92 -30.05
C LEU A 511 -28.03 -1.65 -29.52
N SER A 512 -29.24 -1.81 -29.01
CA SER A 512 -30.05 -0.75 -28.40
C SER A 512 -30.14 -0.93 -26.88
N CYS A 513 -28.99 -1.10 -26.22
CA CYS A 513 -28.90 -1.48 -24.80
C CYS A 513 -29.72 -0.52 -23.89
N PRO A 514 -30.51 -1.04 -22.94
CA PRO A 514 -31.20 -0.24 -21.92
C PRO A 514 -30.23 0.59 -21.06
N VAL A 515 -29.05 0.04 -20.75
CA VAL A 515 -27.96 0.74 -20.05
C VAL A 515 -26.77 0.91 -21.01
N CYS A 516 -26.38 2.15 -21.30
CA CYS A 516 -25.32 2.46 -22.26
C CYS A 516 -24.60 3.79 -21.95
N PHE A 517 -23.35 3.73 -21.48
CA PHE A 517 -22.53 4.92 -21.25
C PHE A 517 -22.18 5.68 -22.55
N ALA A 518 -21.99 4.95 -23.66
CA ALA A 518 -21.60 5.53 -24.94
C ALA A 518 -22.72 6.34 -25.61
N GLY A 519 -23.98 6.24 -25.13
CA GLY A 519 -25.14 6.91 -25.70
C GLY A 519 -25.51 6.47 -27.13
N ALA A 520 -24.88 5.42 -27.65
CA ALA A 520 -24.95 5.03 -29.05
C ALA A 520 -26.34 4.51 -29.47
N GLY A 521 -26.61 4.58 -30.78
CA GLY A 521 -27.88 4.18 -31.38
C GLY A 521 -28.87 5.33 -31.65
N GLY A 522 -28.44 6.59 -31.61
CA GLY A 522 -29.27 7.75 -31.95
C GLY A 522 -28.54 8.93 -32.64
N ALA A 523 -27.26 8.79 -32.98
CA ALA A 523 -26.47 9.86 -33.59
C ALA A 523 -26.65 9.92 -35.12
N THR A 524 -26.78 11.13 -35.65
CA THR A 524 -26.88 11.43 -37.10
C THR A 524 -25.56 11.74 -37.78
N GLY A 525 -24.45 11.75 -37.02
CA GLY A 525 -23.09 12.02 -37.52
C GLY A 525 -22.42 10.81 -38.17
N GLY A 526 -21.57 11.06 -39.17
CA GLY A 526 -20.72 10.05 -39.79
C GLY A 526 -19.52 9.66 -38.92
N ASP A 527 -18.97 8.46 -39.17
CA ASP A 527 -17.73 8.03 -38.51
C ASP A 527 -16.55 8.93 -38.90
N PRO A 528 -15.62 9.26 -37.97
CA PRO A 528 -14.42 10.03 -38.30
C PRO A 528 -13.54 9.27 -39.30
N ASP A 529 -13.03 9.96 -40.31
CA ASP A 529 -12.10 9.35 -41.27
C ASP A 529 -10.72 9.08 -40.66
N GLN A 530 -9.90 8.30 -41.36
CA GLN A 530 -8.56 7.95 -40.87
C GLN A 530 -7.65 9.17 -40.74
N ALA A 531 -7.84 10.21 -41.55
CA ALA A 531 -7.08 11.46 -41.44
C ALA A 531 -7.38 12.20 -40.13
N THR A 532 -8.66 12.28 -39.74
CA THR A 532 -9.12 12.84 -38.46
C THR A 532 -8.58 12.03 -37.29
N LEU A 533 -8.68 10.70 -37.35
CA LEU A 533 -8.13 9.81 -36.31
C LEU A 533 -6.60 9.93 -36.19
N ARG A 534 -5.88 10.00 -37.32
CA ARG A 534 -4.44 10.26 -37.38
C ARG A 534 -4.08 11.61 -36.75
N SER A 535 -4.85 12.67 -37.01
CA SER A 535 -4.61 13.98 -36.38
C SER A 535 -4.81 13.96 -34.86
N ARG A 536 -5.82 13.22 -34.35
CA ARG A 536 -6.01 13.04 -32.90
C ARG A 536 -4.87 12.23 -32.27
N LEU A 537 -4.46 11.12 -32.90
CA LEU A 537 -3.30 10.33 -32.47
C LEU A 537 -2.00 11.13 -32.51
N GLN A 538 -1.79 11.99 -33.51
CA GLN A 538 -0.61 12.85 -33.61
C GLN A 538 -0.57 13.83 -32.44
N ALA A 539 -1.70 14.48 -32.12
CA ALA A 539 -1.78 15.35 -30.95
C ALA A 539 -1.49 14.60 -29.63
N LEU A 540 -1.73 13.28 -29.54
CA LEU A 540 -1.30 12.47 -28.40
C LEU A 540 0.21 12.20 -28.41
N ARG A 541 0.82 12.00 -29.59
CA ARG A 541 2.28 11.84 -29.76
C ARG A 541 3.06 13.13 -29.45
N ASP A 542 2.55 14.28 -29.87
CA ASP A 542 3.19 15.59 -29.70
C ASP A 542 3.40 15.96 -28.22
N ARG A 543 2.64 15.36 -27.31
CA ARG A 543 2.79 15.48 -25.85
C ARG A 543 4.02 14.78 -25.30
N ASN A 544 4.70 13.95 -26.11
CA ASN A 544 5.87 13.15 -25.76
C ASN A 544 5.72 12.30 -24.48
N ARG A 545 4.54 11.71 -24.27
CA ARG A 545 4.25 10.79 -23.16
C ARG A 545 3.64 9.50 -23.69
N PRO A 546 4.14 8.31 -23.33
CA PRO A 546 3.53 7.06 -23.76
C PRO A 546 2.17 6.89 -23.10
N VAL A 547 1.17 6.45 -23.86
CA VAL A 547 -0.18 6.09 -23.37
C VAL A 547 -0.62 4.78 -24.00
N ASN A 548 -1.45 4.01 -23.27
CA ASN A 548 -2.16 2.88 -23.85
C ASN A 548 -3.40 3.40 -24.59
N ILE A 549 -3.61 2.99 -25.84
CA ILE A 549 -4.79 3.41 -26.62
C ILE A 549 -5.88 2.35 -26.50
N GLN A 550 -7.12 2.78 -26.27
CA GLN A 550 -8.30 1.92 -26.30
C GLN A 550 -9.28 2.43 -27.36
N LEU A 551 -9.43 1.67 -28.45
CA LEU A 551 -10.39 1.96 -29.51
C LEU A 551 -11.80 1.66 -28.98
N SER A 552 -12.66 2.68 -29.00
CA SER A 552 -13.96 2.68 -28.32
C SER A 552 -14.99 3.48 -29.13
N GLY A 553 -16.15 3.78 -28.54
CA GLY A 553 -17.26 4.50 -29.16
C GLY A 553 -18.57 3.72 -28.98
N GLY A 554 -19.36 3.61 -30.04
CA GLY A 554 -20.53 2.71 -30.11
C GLY A 554 -20.10 1.24 -30.20
N GLU A 555 -20.05 0.68 -31.40
CA GLU A 555 -19.46 -0.64 -31.66
C GLU A 555 -18.36 -0.51 -32.74
N PRO A 556 -17.08 -0.38 -32.35
CA PRO A 556 -15.96 -0.20 -33.27
C PRO A 556 -15.89 -1.25 -34.38
N THR A 557 -16.32 -2.50 -34.15
CA THR A 557 -16.23 -3.56 -35.16
C THR A 557 -17.21 -3.38 -36.33
N LEU A 558 -18.13 -2.40 -36.28
CA LEU A 558 -18.93 -1.96 -37.44
C LEU A 558 -18.10 -1.22 -38.52
N ARG A 559 -16.83 -0.92 -38.24
CA ARG A 559 -15.88 -0.40 -39.22
C ARG A 559 -15.15 -1.53 -39.91
N ASP A 560 -15.25 -1.57 -41.24
CA ASP A 560 -14.45 -2.49 -42.05
C ASP A 560 -12.96 -2.10 -42.06
N ASP A 561 -12.68 -0.80 -41.90
CA ASP A 561 -11.33 -0.20 -41.88
C ASP A 561 -10.70 -0.14 -40.47
N LEU A 562 -11.26 -0.88 -39.50
CA LEU A 562 -10.70 -0.94 -38.14
C LEU A 562 -9.28 -1.55 -38.09
N PRO A 563 -8.94 -2.61 -38.85
CA PRO A 563 -7.56 -3.12 -38.89
C PRO A 563 -6.55 -2.06 -39.33
N GLU A 564 -6.90 -1.22 -40.30
CA GLU A 564 -6.08 -0.12 -40.80
C GLU A 564 -5.89 0.96 -39.71
N ILE A 565 -6.93 1.23 -38.90
CA ILE A 565 -6.83 2.13 -37.74
C ILE A 565 -5.93 1.55 -36.64
N VAL A 566 -5.99 0.24 -36.39
CA VAL A 566 -5.09 -0.46 -35.45
C VAL A 566 -3.65 -0.37 -35.94
N ALA A 567 -3.40 -0.69 -37.22
CA ALA A 567 -2.08 -0.63 -37.83
C ALA A 567 -1.49 0.79 -37.77
N MET A 568 -2.26 1.80 -38.18
CA MET A 568 -1.89 3.22 -38.03
C MET A 568 -1.54 3.59 -36.59
N THR A 569 -2.30 3.09 -35.60
CA THR A 569 -2.01 3.37 -34.18
C THR A 569 -0.69 2.73 -33.75
N ARG A 570 -0.36 1.53 -34.23
CA ARG A 570 0.93 0.86 -33.98
C ARG A 570 2.09 1.57 -34.69
N GLU A 571 1.92 1.95 -35.95
CA GLU A 571 2.90 2.72 -36.76
C GLU A 571 3.28 4.04 -36.10
N MET A 572 2.32 4.73 -35.46
CA MET A 572 2.56 5.97 -34.71
C MET A 572 3.27 5.75 -33.36
N GLY A 573 3.68 4.51 -33.05
CA GLY A 573 4.52 4.18 -31.91
C GLY A 573 3.78 4.06 -30.57
N PHE A 574 2.46 3.84 -30.58
CA PHE A 574 1.72 3.52 -29.36
C PHE A 574 1.98 2.05 -28.96
N PRO A 575 2.45 1.77 -27.74
CA PRO A 575 3.01 0.46 -27.37
C PRO A 575 1.94 -0.61 -27.07
N PHE A 576 0.69 -0.21 -26.88
CA PHE A 576 -0.41 -1.09 -26.51
C PHE A 576 -1.75 -0.54 -27.03
N VAL A 577 -2.44 -1.33 -27.85
CA VAL A 577 -3.72 -1.02 -28.50
C VAL A 577 -4.76 -2.04 -28.09
N GLN A 578 -5.85 -1.55 -27.51
CA GLN A 578 -6.98 -2.33 -27.01
C GLN A 578 -8.23 -2.06 -27.84
N LEU A 579 -9.15 -3.03 -27.90
CA LEU A 579 -10.43 -2.90 -28.59
C LEU A 579 -11.61 -3.14 -27.64
N ASN A 580 -12.42 -2.11 -27.39
CA ASN A 580 -13.73 -2.28 -26.74
C ASN A 580 -14.73 -2.80 -27.77
N THR A 581 -15.47 -3.86 -27.44
CA THR A 581 -16.48 -4.42 -28.34
C THR A 581 -17.52 -5.28 -27.61
N ASN A 582 -18.71 -5.37 -28.18
CA ASN A 582 -19.73 -6.36 -27.86
C ASN A 582 -19.44 -7.75 -28.46
N GLY A 583 -18.45 -7.89 -29.35
CA GLY A 583 -18.00 -9.17 -29.89
C GLY A 583 -18.88 -9.79 -30.97
N ILE A 584 -20.01 -9.17 -31.37
CA ILE A 584 -20.95 -9.75 -32.35
C ILE A 584 -20.27 -10.04 -33.69
N ARG A 585 -19.39 -9.15 -34.17
CA ARG A 585 -18.61 -9.40 -35.39
C ARG A 585 -17.51 -10.43 -35.18
N LEU A 586 -16.80 -10.37 -34.05
CA LEU A 586 -15.71 -11.31 -33.76
C LEU A 586 -16.20 -12.77 -33.74
N ALA A 587 -17.40 -13.01 -33.21
CA ALA A 587 -18.06 -14.31 -33.20
C ALA A 587 -18.55 -14.83 -34.57
N ARG A 588 -18.51 -14.00 -35.62
CA ARG A 588 -19.08 -14.30 -36.95
C ARG A 588 -18.05 -14.24 -38.08
N ASP A 589 -16.97 -13.48 -37.92
CA ASP A 589 -15.95 -13.23 -38.94
C ASP A 589 -14.55 -13.45 -38.35
N ALA A 590 -14.15 -14.71 -38.21
CA ALA A 590 -12.80 -15.09 -37.76
C ALA A 590 -11.70 -14.52 -38.68
N GLY A 591 -12.00 -14.26 -39.95
CA GLY A 591 -11.09 -13.59 -40.88
C GLY A 591 -10.79 -12.15 -40.46
N TYR A 592 -11.79 -11.42 -39.98
CA TYR A 592 -11.63 -10.08 -39.40
C TYR A 592 -10.87 -10.10 -38.08
N VAL A 593 -11.11 -11.08 -37.21
CA VAL A 593 -10.32 -11.26 -35.97
C VAL A 593 -8.83 -11.45 -36.28
N ARG A 594 -8.50 -12.27 -37.29
CA ARG A 594 -7.11 -12.43 -37.77
C ARG A 594 -6.53 -11.14 -38.33
N ARG A 595 -7.29 -10.36 -39.12
CA ARG A 595 -6.81 -9.04 -39.61
C ARG A 595 -6.51 -8.07 -38.48
N LEU A 596 -7.33 -8.03 -37.42
CA LEU A 596 -7.05 -7.23 -36.22
C LEU A 596 -5.76 -7.67 -35.51
N LYS A 597 -5.53 -9.00 -35.37
CA LYS A 597 -4.26 -9.51 -34.83
C LYS A 597 -3.07 -9.09 -35.69
N THR A 598 -3.15 -9.29 -37.02
CA THR A 598 -2.07 -8.94 -37.96
C THR A 598 -1.76 -7.44 -37.99
N ALA A 599 -2.78 -6.59 -37.80
CA ALA A 599 -2.61 -5.15 -37.63
C ALA A 599 -1.90 -4.75 -36.32
N GLY A 600 -1.71 -5.68 -35.39
CA GLY A 600 -1.05 -5.44 -34.10
C GLY A 600 -1.99 -5.06 -32.96
N LEU A 601 -3.23 -5.53 -32.97
CA LEU A 601 -4.11 -5.44 -31.79
C LEU A 601 -3.54 -6.32 -30.66
N ASP A 602 -3.39 -5.75 -29.46
CA ASP A 602 -2.77 -6.46 -28.34
C ASP A 602 -3.80 -7.25 -27.50
N CYS A 603 -4.99 -6.68 -27.23
CA CYS A 603 -6.07 -7.37 -26.53
C CYS A 603 -7.49 -6.88 -26.89
N VAL A 604 -8.48 -7.73 -26.63
CA VAL A 604 -9.91 -7.43 -26.75
C VAL A 604 -10.52 -7.23 -25.36
N PHE A 605 -11.18 -6.09 -25.16
CA PHE A 605 -11.90 -5.71 -23.94
C PHE A 605 -13.39 -5.98 -24.18
N LEU A 606 -13.82 -7.20 -23.85
CA LEU A 606 -15.08 -7.78 -24.30
C LEU A 606 -16.21 -7.56 -23.27
N GLN A 607 -17.30 -6.93 -23.70
CA GLN A 607 -18.55 -6.86 -22.92
C GLN A 607 -19.09 -8.27 -22.65
N PHE A 608 -19.05 -8.70 -21.40
CA PHE A 608 -19.37 -10.06 -20.95
C PHE A 608 -20.03 -9.99 -19.57
N ASP A 609 -21.35 -9.80 -19.50
CA ASP A 609 -22.04 -9.42 -18.26
C ASP A 609 -22.46 -10.59 -17.37
N GLY A 610 -22.52 -11.81 -17.90
CA GLY A 610 -23.03 -12.96 -17.15
C GLY A 610 -22.93 -14.27 -17.93
N LEU A 611 -23.40 -15.33 -17.30
CA LEU A 611 -23.40 -16.71 -17.81
C LEU A 611 -24.81 -17.22 -18.16
N THR A 612 -25.78 -16.31 -18.27
CA THR A 612 -27.17 -16.59 -18.64
C THR A 612 -27.73 -15.49 -19.53
N ASP A 613 -28.54 -15.83 -20.54
CA ASP A 613 -29.13 -14.83 -21.45
C ASP A 613 -30.14 -13.90 -20.77
N GLU A 614 -30.68 -14.25 -19.60
CA GLU A 614 -31.49 -13.34 -18.79
C GLU A 614 -30.73 -12.05 -18.41
N VAL A 615 -29.44 -12.16 -18.07
CA VAL A 615 -28.57 -11.01 -17.78
C VAL A 615 -28.40 -10.15 -19.04
N TYR A 616 -28.16 -10.78 -20.20
CA TYR A 616 -27.98 -10.07 -21.46
C TYR A 616 -29.27 -9.42 -21.99
N ARG A 617 -30.43 -10.07 -21.84
CA ARG A 617 -31.74 -9.47 -22.12
C ARG A 617 -31.98 -8.23 -21.26
N THR A 618 -31.68 -8.32 -19.96
CA THR A 618 -31.85 -7.22 -19.00
C THR A 618 -30.93 -6.04 -19.29
N LEU A 619 -29.64 -6.27 -19.53
CA LEU A 619 -28.64 -5.21 -19.63
C LEU A 619 -28.39 -4.71 -21.07
N ARG A 620 -28.64 -5.55 -22.08
CA ARG A 620 -28.30 -5.32 -23.49
C ARG A 620 -29.49 -5.47 -24.46
N GLY A 621 -30.61 -6.06 -24.02
CA GLY A 621 -31.82 -6.21 -24.82
C GLY A 621 -31.82 -7.38 -25.82
N ALA A 622 -30.89 -8.33 -25.71
CA ALA A 622 -30.78 -9.47 -26.61
C ALA A 622 -30.13 -10.69 -25.94
N ASP A 623 -30.40 -11.88 -26.49
CA ASP A 623 -29.67 -13.11 -26.18
C ASP A 623 -28.29 -13.05 -26.83
N LEU A 624 -27.22 -13.21 -26.03
CA LEU A 624 -25.84 -12.90 -26.43
C LEU A 624 -24.80 -13.88 -25.89
N LEU A 625 -25.11 -14.79 -24.96
CA LEU A 625 -24.13 -15.66 -24.31
C LEU A 625 -23.34 -16.50 -25.32
N ASP A 626 -24.02 -17.21 -26.21
CA ASP A 626 -23.40 -18.00 -27.29
C ASP A 626 -22.58 -17.15 -28.28
N ILE A 627 -22.92 -15.87 -28.42
CA ILE A 627 -22.14 -14.93 -29.23
C ILE A 627 -20.87 -14.53 -28.46
N LYS A 628 -20.95 -14.30 -27.15
CA LYS A 628 -19.77 -13.97 -26.34
C LYS A 628 -18.77 -15.13 -26.29
N ILE A 629 -19.26 -16.36 -26.11
CA ILE A 629 -18.43 -17.57 -26.08
C ILE A 629 -17.68 -17.73 -27.42
N ARG A 630 -18.38 -17.67 -28.55
CA ARG A 630 -17.76 -17.73 -29.89
C ARG A 630 -16.80 -16.58 -30.17
N ALA A 631 -17.03 -15.38 -29.63
CA ALA A 631 -16.07 -14.28 -29.74
C ALA A 631 -14.75 -14.59 -29.00
N ILE A 632 -14.82 -15.20 -27.81
CA ILE A 632 -13.64 -15.62 -27.05
C ILE A 632 -12.88 -16.72 -27.80
N GLU A 633 -13.61 -17.69 -28.38
CA GLU A 633 -13.03 -18.78 -29.17
C GLU A 633 -12.31 -18.25 -30.43
N ALA A 634 -12.94 -17.36 -31.19
CA ALA A 634 -12.33 -16.73 -32.36
C ALA A 634 -11.10 -15.87 -32.00
N CYS A 635 -11.11 -15.18 -30.84
CA CYS A 635 -9.94 -14.49 -30.31
C CYS A 635 -8.80 -15.47 -29.95
N ALA A 636 -9.12 -16.59 -29.30
CA ALA A 636 -8.15 -17.62 -28.94
C ALA A 636 -7.50 -18.24 -30.18
N GLU A 637 -8.28 -18.61 -31.20
CA GLU A 637 -7.77 -19.11 -32.49
C GLU A 637 -6.85 -18.11 -33.20
N ALA A 638 -7.11 -16.81 -33.03
CA ALA A 638 -6.28 -15.74 -33.60
C ALA A 638 -5.10 -15.32 -32.70
N GLY A 639 -4.90 -15.93 -31.53
CA GLY A 639 -3.86 -15.56 -30.58
C GLY A 639 -4.05 -14.16 -29.96
N LEU A 640 -5.29 -13.72 -29.78
CA LEU A 640 -5.66 -12.47 -29.09
C LEU A 640 -6.08 -12.74 -27.64
N GLY A 641 -5.49 -12.00 -26.70
CA GLY A 641 -5.90 -12.03 -25.30
C GLY A 641 -7.25 -11.34 -25.10
N THR A 642 -8.13 -11.94 -24.31
CA THR A 642 -9.44 -11.37 -23.98
C THR A 642 -9.53 -10.99 -22.51
N VAL A 643 -10.02 -9.78 -22.24
CA VAL A 643 -10.46 -9.30 -20.93
C VAL A 643 -11.99 -9.39 -20.89
N LEU A 644 -12.54 -10.08 -19.90
CA LEU A 644 -14.00 -10.13 -19.68
C LEU A 644 -14.42 -8.91 -18.87
N VAL A 645 -15.44 -8.20 -19.36
CA VAL A 645 -15.89 -6.93 -18.77
C VAL A 645 -17.37 -7.04 -18.40
N PRO A 646 -17.68 -7.59 -17.22
CA PRO A 646 -19.04 -7.61 -16.68
C PRO A 646 -19.43 -6.28 -16.06
N VAL A 647 -20.53 -5.69 -16.53
CA VAL A 647 -21.21 -4.62 -15.81
C VAL A 647 -22.09 -5.23 -14.73
N LEU A 648 -21.76 -5.00 -13.45
CA LEU A 648 -22.47 -5.58 -12.32
C LEU A 648 -23.63 -4.69 -11.85
N VAL A 649 -24.81 -5.29 -11.73
CA VAL A 649 -26.04 -4.65 -11.24
C VAL A 649 -26.63 -5.49 -10.10
N PRO A 650 -26.86 -4.89 -8.90
CA PRO A 650 -27.55 -5.56 -7.80
C PRO A 650 -28.86 -6.20 -8.23
N GLY A 651 -29.10 -7.43 -7.80
CA GLY A 651 -30.29 -8.20 -8.17
C GLY A 651 -30.31 -8.79 -9.59
N VAL A 652 -29.30 -8.54 -10.43
CA VAL A 652 -29.22 -9.10 -11.80
C VAL A 652 -28.12 -10.15 -11.92
N ASN A 653 -26.86 -9.79 -11.63
CA ASN A 653 -25.69 -10.65 -11.91
C ASN A 653 -24.60 -10.63 -10.83
N VAL A 654 -24.78 -9.91 -9.72
CA VAL A 654 -23.82 -9.93 -8.58
C VAL A 654 -23.67 -11.33 -7.97
N SER A 655 -24.71 -12.18 -8.08
CA SER A 655 -24.69 -13.59 -7.69
C SER A 655 -23.85 -14.50 -8.62
N GLN A 656 -23.41 -14.01 -9.78
CA GLN A 656 -22.59 -14.76 -10.74
C GLN A 656 -21.10 -14.37 -10.70
N VAL A 657 -20.66 -13.53 -9.74
CA VAL A 657 -19.28 -13.04 -9.64
C VAL A 657 -18.28 -14.20 -9.52
N GLY A 658 -18.56 -15.19 -8.67
CA GLY A 658 -17.70 -16.38 -8.54
C GLY A 658 -17.67 -17.26 -9.78
N ASP A 659 -18.82 -17.42 -10.46
CA ASP A 659 -18.89 -18.25 -11.67
C ASP A 659 -18.21 -17.57 -12.87
N LEU A 660 -18.29 -16.24 -12.98
CA LEU A 660 -17.54 -15.47 -13.97
C LEU A 660 -16.01 -15.64 -13.79
N ILE A 661 -15.55 -15.65 -12.53
CA ILE A 661 -14.14 -15.92 -12.19
C ILE A 661 -13.75 -17.36 -12.57
N ARG A 662 -14.56 -18.38 -12.21
CA ARG A 662 -14.33 -19.78 -12.61
C ARG A 662 -14.32 -19.96 -14.13
N PHE A 663 -15.27 -19.35 -14.83
CA PHE A 663 -15.38 -19.39 -16.29
C PHE A 663 -14.14 -18.81 -16.98
N ALA A 664 -13.59 -17.73 -16.44
CA ALA A 664 -12.35 -17.11 -16.92
C ALA A 664 -11.12 -17.97 -16.63
N ALA A 665 -11.00 -18.50 -15.41
CA ALA A 665 -9.92 -19.38 -15.00
C ALA A 665 -9.80 -20.61 -15.92
N ALA A 666 -10.94 -21.27 -16.21
CA ALA A 666 -11.04 -22.41 -17.11
C ALA A 666 -10.66 -22.10 -18.59
N ARG A 667 -10.56 -20.82 -18.97
CA ARG A 667 -10.21 -20.35 -20.32
C ARG A 667 -8.84 -19.64 -20.39
N THR A 668 -8.02 -19.75 -19.34
CA THR A 668 -6.60 -19.40 -19.43
C THR A 668 -5.87 -20.36 -20.39
N PRO A 669 -4.90 -19.89 -21.20
CA PRO A 669 -4.24 -18.58 -21.16
C PRO A 669 -4.93 -17.49 -21.99
N TRP A 670 -6.05 -17.77 -22.66
CA TRP A 670 -6.68 -16.85 -23.64
C TRP A 670 -7.54 -15.77 -22.98
N VAL A 671 -8.34 -16.13 -21.99
CA VAL A 671 -8.94 -15.17 -21.07
C VAL A 671 -7.88 -14.76 -20.05
N ARG A 672 -7.49 -13.49 -20.08
CA ARG A 672 -6.39 -12.93 -19.29
C ARG A 672 -6.84 -12.29 -17.99
N THR A 673 -8.05 -11.74 -17.97
CA THR A 673 -8.51 -10.88 -16.88
C THR A 673 -10.03 -10.87 -16.80
N VAL A 674 -10.57 -10.82 -15.58
CA VAL A 674 -11.93 -10.36 -15.31
C VAL A 674 -11.84 -8.93 -14.75
N HIS A 675 -12.49 -7.98 -15.41
CA HIS A 675 -12.52 -6.58 -15.03
C HIS A 675 -13.96 -6.15 -14.72
N PHE A 676 -14.35 -6.27 -13.45
CA PHE A 676 -15.69 -5.94 -12.98
C PHE A 676 -15.95 -4.43 -13.02
N GLN A 677 -17.11 -4.04 -13.54
CA GLN A 677 -17.54 -2.65 -13.58
C GLN A 677 -18.90 -2.52 -12.91
N PRO A 678 -18.97 -2.24 -11.59
CA PRO A 678 -20.23 -1.89 -10.94
C PRO A 678 -20.92 -0.75 -11.68
N ILE A 679 -22.24 -0.89 -11.89
CA ILE A 679 -23.03 0.03 -12.70
C ILE A 679 -22.87 1.48 -12.25
N SER A 680 -22.66 2.35 -13.25
CA SER A 680 -22.57 3.80 -13.08
C SER A 680 -23.61 4.46 -13.97
N TYR A 681 -24.35 5.42 -13.41
CA TYR A 681 -25.57 5.97 -14.02
C TYR A 681 -25.24 7.14 -14.96
N PHE A 682 -24.73 6.76 -16.15
CA PHE A 682 -24.23 7.63 -17.20
C PHE A 682 -24.89 7.32 -18.55
N GLY A 683 -24.98 8.33 -19.43
CA GLY A 683 -25.56 8.15 -20.77
C GLY A 683 -27.01 7.69 -20.67
N ARG A 684 -27.32 6.53 -21.26
CA ARG A 684 -28.65 5.92 -21.16
C ARG A 684 -28.74 5.04 -19.92
N TYR A 685 -29.69 5.37 -19.03
CA TYR A 685 -30.12 4.58 -17.88
C TYR A 685 -31.62 4.81 -17.66
N PRO A 686 -32.38 3.85 -17.09
CA PRO A 686 -33.85 3.93 -17.10
C PRO A 686 -34.43 4.89 -16.06
N HIS A 687 -33.83 4.97 -14.87
CA HIS A 687 -34.33 5.79 -13.75
C HIS A 687 -33.15 6.31 -12.90
N PRO A 688 -33.30 7.45 -12.19
CA PRO A 688 -32.38 7.88 -11.13
C PRO A 688 -32.08 6.76 -10.11
N PRO A 689 -30.81 6.54 -9.72
CA PRO A 689 -30.45 5.50 -8.77
C PRO A 689 -30.79 5.88 -7.32
N ALA A 690 -31.22 4.89 -6.54
CA ALA A 690 -31.18 4.92 -5.08
C ALA A 690 -29.95 4.14 -4.56
N ASP A 691 -29.64 4.28 -3.27
CA ASP A 691 -28.46 3.62 -2.69
C ASP A 691 -28.48 2.09 -2.83
N LYS A 692 -29.66 1.45 -2.74
CA LYS A 692 -29.83 0.00 -2.93
C LYS A 692 -29.47 -0.50 -4.34
N ASP A 693 -29.46 0.40 -5.33
CA ASP A 693 -29.16 0.06 -6.72
C ASP A 693 -27.64 0.13 -7.00
N ARG A 694 -26.84 0.52 -5.98
CA ARG A 694 -25.38 0.66 -6.06
C ARG A 694 -24.66 -0.50 -5.37
N LEU A 695 -23.60 -0.98 -6.01
CA LEU A 695 -22.62 -1.92 -5.47
C LEU A 695 -21.30 -1.18 -5.21
N THR A 696 -20.84 -1.16 -3.97
CA THR A 696 -19.56 -0.53 -3.56
C THR A 696 -18.38 -1.51 -3.69
N LEU A 697 -17.14 -0.99 -3.63
CA LEU A 697 -15.94 -1.85 -3.72
C LEU A 697 -15.86 -2.91 -2.59
N PRO A 698 -16.16 -2.61 -1.31
CA PRO A 698 -16.22 -3.62 -0.26
C PRO A 698 -17.23 -4.73 -0.54
N GLU A 699 -18.45 -4.39 -0.96
CA GLU A 699 -19.48 -5.39 -1.27
C GLU A 699 -19.06 -6.31 -2.42
N LEU A 700 -18.35 -5.78 -3.42
CA LEU A 700 -17.79 -6.59 -4.49
C LEU A 700 -16.65 -7.49 -3.98
N LEU A 701 -15.78 -7.01 -3.09
CA LEU A 701 -14.74 -7.83 -2.47
C LEU A 701 -15.36 -8.97 -1.64
N SER A 702 -16.37 -8.68 -0.81
CA SER A 702 -17.13 -9.71 -0.07
C SER A 702 -17.88 -10.67 -0.99
N ALA A 703 -18.40 -10.21 -2.14
CA ALA A 703 -19.02 -11.08 -3.12
C ALA A 703 -18.00 -12.01 -3.83
N ILE A 704 -16.79 -11.52 -4.11
CA ILE A 704 -15.69 -12.35 -4.62
C ILE A 704 -15.27 -13.38 -3.58
N GLU A 705 -15.05 -12.96 -2.34
CA GLU A 705 -14.65 -13.84 -1.24
C GLU A 705 -15.67 -14.95 -0.99
N ALA A 706 -16.96 -14.59 -0.84
CA ALA A 706 -18.03 -15.54 -0.58
C ALA A 706 -18.35 -16.49 -1.75
N GLN A 707 -18.12 -16.09 -3.00
CA GLN A 707 -18.50 -16.88 -4.18
C GLN A 707 -17.34 -17.58 -4.89
N ALA A 708 -16.11 -17.07 -4.75
CA ALA A 708 -14.91 -17.57 -5.42
C ALA A 708 -13.85 -18.12 -4.46
N GLU A 709 -14.08 -18.03 -3.14
CA GLU A 709 -13.14 -18.46 -2.08
C GLU A 709 -11.76 -17.77 -2.16
N VAL A 710 -11.75 -16.53 -2.68
CA VAL A 710 -10.55 -15.68 -2.77
C VAL A 710 -10.59 -14.63 -1.66
N PRO A 711 -9.71 -14.70 -0.65
CA PRO A 711 -9.72 -13.78 0.49
C PRO A 711 -9.56 -12.31 0.07
N ALA A 712 -10.30 -11.40 0.71
CA ALA A 712 -10.34 -9.98 0.32
C ALA A 712 -8.97 -9.30 0.38
N GLU A 713 -8.06 -9.73 1.27
CA GLU A 713 -6.68 -9.25 1.39
C GLU A 713 -5.77 -9.65 0.21
N SER A 714 -6.25 -10.51 -0.70
CA SER A 714 -5.57 -10.82 -1.97
C SER A 714 -5.61 -9.64 -2.95
N PHE A 715 -6.48 -8.65 -2.69
CA PHE A 715 -6.68 -7.47 -3.53
C PHE A 715 -5.98 -6.23 -2.96
N ARG A 716 -5.62 -5.31 -3.84
CA ARG A 716 -5.01 -4.02 -3.49
C ARG A 716 -5.72 -2.88 -4.23
N PRO A 717 -5.78 -1.67 -3.64
CA PRO A 717 -6.26 -0.49 -4.34
C PRO A 717 -5.46 -0.20 -5.62
N GLY A 718 -6.07 0.57 -6.53
CA GLY A 718 -5.40 1.12 -7.72
C GLY A 718 -4.08 1.82 -7.39
N SER A 719 -3.07 1.62 -8.24
CA SER A 719 -1.69 2.06 -7.98
C SER A 719 -1.31 3.38 -8.65
N ALA A 720 -2.21 3.97 -9.45
CA ALA A 720 -1.97 5.23 -10.15
C ALA A 720 -3.16 6.20 -10.08
N GLU A 721 -4.39 5.68 -10.12
CA GLU A 721 -5.61 6.44 -9.82
C GLU A 721 -5.83 6.65 -8.32
N ASN A 722 -6.91 7.35 -7.98
CA ASN A 722 -7.40 7.41 -6.61
C ASN A 722 -7.78 6.00 -6.08
N PRO A 723 -7.38 5.60 -4.86
CA PRO A 723 -7.57 4.23 -4.36
C PRO A 723 -9.03 3.81 -4.21
N TYR A 724 -9.97 4.75 -4.10
CA TYR A 724 -11.41 4.48 -4.03
C TYR A 724 -12.06 4.29 -5.41
N CYS A 725 -11.30 4.29 -6.50
CA CYS A 725 -11.80 4.04 -7.85
C CYS A 725 -11.70 2.57 -8.29
N SER A 726 -10.74 1.79 -7.78
CA SER A 726 -10.45 0.46 -8.31
C SER A 726 -9.72 -0.45 -7.32
N PHE A 727 -9.74 -1.75 -7.62
CA PHE A 727 -8.82 -2.72 -7.05
C PHE A 727 -8.28 -3.68 -8.12
N ASN A 728 -7.17 -4.35 -7.80
CA ASN A 728 -6.62 -5.45 -8.60
C ASN A 728 -6.01 -6.53 -7.71
N GLY A 729 -6.00 -7.76 -8.21
CA GLY A 729 -5.39 -8.94 -7.62
C GLY A 729 -4.93 -9.90 -8.72
N ASP A 730 -3.86 -10.64 -8.45
CA ASP A 730 -3.17 -11.48 -9.43
C ASP A 730 -3.12 -12.93 -8.96
N PHE A 731 -3.47 -13.87 -9.84
CA PHE A 731 -3.65 -15.27 -9.46
C PHE A 731 -3.00 -16.23 -10.46
N ILE A 732 -2.46 -17.34 -9.94
CA ILE A 732 -2.09 -18.53 -10.73
C ILE A 732 -3.29 -19.48 -10.70
N VAL A 733 -3.68 -19.99 -11.86
CA VAL A 733 -4.78 -20.95 -12.01
C VAL A 733 -4.23 -22.38 -11.92
N GLY A 734 -4.67 -23.11 -10.89
CA GLY A 734 -4.33 -24.51 -10.66
C GLY A 734 -4.96 -25.47 -11.69
N PRO A 735 -4.59 -26.76 -11.66
CA PRO A 735 -5.15 -27.78 -12.57
C PRO A 735 -6.67 -27.86 -12.52
N GLU A 736 -7.25 -27.76 -11.32
CA GLU A 736 -8.69 -27.84 -11.03
C GLU A 736 -9.39 -26.45 -11.04
N GLY A 737 -8.72 -25.40 -11.52
CA GLY A 737 -9.26 -24.04 -11.57
C GLY A 737 -9.12 -23.23 -10.27
N SER A 738 -8.53 -23.80 -9.22
CA SER A 738 -8.21 -23.09 -7.98
C SER A 738 -7.32 -21.87 -8.20
N LEU A 739 -7.53 -20.80 -7.43
CA LEU A 739 -6.82 -19.53 -7.58
C LEU A 739 -5.83 -19.35 -6.43
N THR A 740 -4.52 -19.37 -6.75
CA THR A 740 -3.47 -19.04 -5.78
C THR A 740 -3.01 -17.60 -5.99
N PRO A 741 -3.12 -16.70 -4.99
CA PRO A 741 -2.62 -15.33 -5.11
C PRO A 741 -1.11 -15.33 -5.45
N VAL A 742 -0.72 -14.54 -6.44
CA VAL A 742 0.69 -14.28 -6.78
C VAL A 742 1.26 -13.40 -5.67
N SER A 743 1.85 -14.02 -4.65
CA SER A 743 2.50 -13.25 -3.60
C SER A 743 3.64 -12.42 -4.18
N SER A 744 3.61 -11.11 -3.95
CA SER A 744 4.74 -10.24 -4.25
C SER A 744 5.84 -10.46 -3.20
N GLY A 745 6.47 -11.63 -3.23
CA GLY A 745 7.64 -11.97 -2.42
C GLY A 745 7.38 -12.33 -0.96
N LYS A 746 6.48 -13.29 -0.69
CA LYS A 746 6.57 -14.15 0.52
C LYS A 746 6.16 -15.59 0.17
N SER A 747 7.11 -16.52 0.30
CA SER A 747 6.86 -17.97 0.34
C SER A 747 7.63 -18.53 1.53
N SER A 748 6.93 -19.16 2.47
CA SER A 748 7.51 -19.77 3.67
C SER A 748 8.18 -21.11 3.37
N CYS A 749 9.26 -21.40 4.12
CA CYS A 749 10.04 -22.63 4.12
C CYS A 749 9.25 -23.94 4.15
N CYS A 750 9.80 -24.99 3.52
CA CYS A 750 10.52 -26.05 4.26
C CYS A 750 11.40 -26.93 3.35
N CYS A 751 12.47 -27.49 3.93
CA CYS A 751 13.43 -28.50 3.45
C CYS A 751 14.12 -28.37 2.05
N GLY A 752 15.46 -28.30 2.07
CA GLY A 752 16.30 -29.00 1.07
C GLY A 752 17.08 -28.16 0.03
N THR A 753 18.37 -27.98 0.29
CA THR A 753 19.53 -27.96 -0.66
C THR A 753 19.28 -28.45 -2.10
N THR A 754 19.90 -27.90 -3.17
CA THR A 754 21.09 -27.01 -3.29
C THR A 754 21.13 -26.31 -4.66
N ASP A 755 22.01 -25.32 -4.76
CA ASP A 755 22.33 -24.41 -5.88
C ASP A 755 22.43 -24.99 -7.30
N GLY A 756 22.20 -24.14 -8.30
CA GLY A 756 22.55 -24.38 -9.70
C GLY A 756 21.90 -23.43 -10.70
N ASP A 757 22.73 -22.64 -11.39
CA ASP A 757 22.49 -22.00 -12.68
C ASP A 757 21.29 -21.06 -12.88
N ARG A 758 21.62 -19.77 -13.09
CA ARG A 758 21.43 -19.22 -14.45
C ARG A 758 22.26 -17.99 -14.78
N ASP A 759 23.10 -18.16 -15.80
CA ASP A 759 23.75 -17.09 -16.55
C ASP A 759 22.76 -16.05 -17.06
N GLY A 760 23.26 -14.82 -17.20
CA GLY A 760 22.53 -13.75 -17.87
C GLY A 760 22.55 -13.92 -19.39
N ASN A 761 21.41 -13.70 -20.04
CA ASN A 761 21.41 -13.20 -21.41
C ASN A 761 20.23 -12.25 -21.66
N ALA A 762 20.29 -11.07 -21.05
CA ALA A 762 19.49 -9.92 -21.46
C ALA A 762 20.19 -9.24 -22.64
N ASN A 763 20.10 -9.83 -23.84
CA ASN A 763 20.72 -9.25 -25.02
C ASN A 763 19.84 -8.14 -25.60
N ARG A 764 20.36 -6.91 -25.52
CA ARG A 764 20.16 -5.79 -26.46
C ARG A 764 18.74 -5.58 -27.01
N ASP A 765 18.09 -4.55 -26.48
CA ASP A 765 18.06 -3.29 -27.22
C ASP A 765 18.35 -2.14 -26.24
N GLY A 766 19.17 -1.19 -26.66
CA GLY A 766 19.67 -0.12 -25.80
C GLY A 766 18.87 1.16 -25.98
N ASP A 767 18.25 1.64 -24.90
CA ASP A 767 18.09 3.08 -24.69
C ASP A 767 18.22 3.42 -23.20
N THR A 768 18.71 4.63 -22.92
CA THR A 768 19.24 5.05 -21.62
C THR A 768 18.27 5.91 -20.83
N ASN A 769 17.97 5.51 -19.58
CA ASN A 769 17.78 6.39 -18.41
C ASN A 769 17.73 5.50 -17.15
N ARG A 770 18.47 5.73 -16.06
CA ARG A 770 18.76 6.97 -15.31
C ARG A 770 17.49 7.75 -14.96
N ASN A 771 16.74 7.27 -13.96
CA ASN A 771 16.23 8.05 -12.82
C ASN A 771 15.40 7.16 -11.88
N GLY A 772 15.35 7.53 -10.60
CA GLY A 772 14.67 6.78 -9.53
C GLY A 772 13.17 7.06 -9.40
N ASP A 773 12.60 7.88 -10.30
CA ASP A 773 11.19 8.24 -10.33
C ASP A 773 10.49 7.53 -11.49
N ALA A 774 9.90 6.37 -11.23
CA ALA A 774 9.08 5.67 -12.22
C ALA A 774 7.65 6.23 -12.21
N ASP A 775 7.27 6.94 -13.28
CA ASP A 775 5.90 7.45 -13.49
C ASP A 775 4.87 6.37 -13.17
N ARG A 776 3.93 6.64 -12.25
CA ARG A 776 2.94 5.63 -11.82
C ARG A 776 1.95 5.29 -12.94
N ALA A 777 1.67 6.24 -13.83
CA ALA A 777 0.93 5.93 -15.05
C ALA A 777 1.76 5.00 -15.96
N GLU A 778 3.10 5.13 -16.02
CA GLU A 778 3.98 4.17 -16.72
C GLU A 778 3.96 2.78 -16.10
N GLN A 779 3.98 2.70 -14.77
CA GLN A 779 3.86 1.43 -14.04
C GLN A 779 2.53 0.75 -14.34
N ALA A 780 1.42 1.49 -14.32
CA ALA A 780 0.08 1.00 -14.67
C ALA A 780 -0.02 0.61 -16.16
N ARG A 781 0.52 1.41 -17.10
CA ARG A 781 0.60 1.08 -18.53
C ARG A 781 1.34 -0.23 -18.77
N ARG A 782 2.50 -0.40 -18.14
CA ARG A 782 3.31 -1.64 -18.18
C ARG A 782 2.64 -2.80 -17.46
N PHE A 783 1.84 -2.58 -16.42
CA PHE A 783 1.05 -3.63 -15.77
C PHE A 783 -0.03 -4.14 -16.73
N VAL A 784 -0.91 -3.26 -17.20
CA VAL A 784 -1.98 -3.55 -18.16
C VAL A 784 -1.44 -4.28 -19.39
N ALA A 785 -0.42 -3.71 -20.05
CA ALA A 785 0.15 -4.29 -21.26
C ALA A 785 0.71 -5.72 -21.05
N ARG A 786 1.42 -5.96 -19.94
CA ARG A 786 2.01 -7.28 -19.63
C ARG A 786 0.99 -8.33 -19.19
N ARG A 787 -0.20 -7.94 -18.73
CA ARG A 787 -1.20 -8.88 -18.20
C ARG A 787 -2.32 -9.18 -19.16
N TRP A 788 -2.78 -8.17 -19.93
CA TRP A 788 -3.95 -8.28 -20.81
C TRP A 788 -3.61 -8.74 -22.23
N ALA A 789 -2.35 -8.59 -22.67
CA ALA A 789 -1.88 -9.22 -23.90
C ALA A 789 -1.92 -10.76 -23.82
N ALA A 790 -2.04 -11.41 -24.99
CA ALA A 790 -1.76 -12.85 -25.09
C ALA A 790 -0.29 -13.15 -24.76
N THR A 791 -0.02 -14.30 -24.14
CA THR A 791 1.34 -14.80 -23.99
C THR A 791 1.86 -15.30 -25.34
N GLU A 792 2.95 -14.71 -25.85
CA GLU A 792 3.66 -15.27 -27.01
C GLU A 792 4.17 -16.67 -26.68
N ASP A 793 3.87 -17.67 -27.53
CA ASP A 793 4.67 -18.90 -27.59
C ASP A 793 6.03 -18.57 -28.21
N ARG A 794 6.92 -17.96 -27.42
CA ARG A 794 8.34 -17.89 -27.75
C ARG A 794 8.91 -19.29 -27.66
N ALA A 795 9.21 -19.88 -28.81
CA ALA A 795 9.97 -21.12 -28.89
C ALA A 795 11.24 -21.00 -28.03
N PRO A 796 11.61 -22.05 -27.25
CA PRO A 796 12.82 -22.01 -26.45
C PRO A 796 14.04 -21.83 -27.35
N ALA A 797 14.98 -20.98 -26.92
CA ALA A 797 16.24 -20.80 -27.62
C ALA A 797 17.01 -22.13 -27.71
N PRO A 798 17.83 -22.36 -28.76
CA PRO A 798 18.53 -23.63 -28.93
C PRO A 798 19.39 -23.99 -27.71
N ALA A 799 19.15 -25.16 -27.13
CA ALA A 799 19.83 -25.59 -25.92
C ALA A 799 21.31 -25.93 -26.21
N THR A 800 22.22 -25.05 -25.82
CA THR A 800 23.65 -25.36 -25.74
C THR A 800 23.95 -26.15 -24.47
N GLY A 801 23.81 -27.48 -24.58
CA GLY A 801 24.59 -28.47 -23.80
C GLY A 801 24.52 -28.41 -22.27
N GLY A 802 23.46 -28.98 -21.69
CA GLY A 802 23.41 -29.35 -20.27
C GLY A 802 22.17 -30.17 -19.94
N MET A 803 22.34 -31.42 -19.47
CA MET A 803 21.21 -32.24 -19.01
C MET A 803 20.72 -31.72 -17.65
N ILE A 804 19.75 -30.82 -17.68
CA ILE A 804 18.96 -30.38 -16.53
C ILE A 804 17.60 -31.06 -16.62
N ASP A 805 17.04 -31.50 -15.48
CA ASP A 805 15.68 -32.05 -15.40
C ASP A 805 14.63 -31.01 -15.84
N THR A 806 14.16 -31.14 -17.08
CA THR A 806 13.26 -30.19 -17.72
C THR A 806 11.86 -30.18 -17.12
N SER A 807 11.48 -31.23 -16.39
CA SER A 807 10.11 -31.40 -15.86
C SER A 807 9.69 -30.27 -14.91
N SER A 808 10.63 -29.71 -14.13
CA SER A 808 10.35 -28.64 -13.16
C SER A 808 10.28 -27.25 -13.79
N LEU A 809 11.14 -26.95 -14.77
CA LEU A 809 11.17 -25.66 -15.45
C LEU A 809 10.01 -25.52 -16.43
N ASP A 810 9.71 -26.56 -17.20
CA ASP A 810 8.57 -26.55 -18.12
C ASP A 810 7.26 -26.44 -17.33
N ALA A 811 7.12 -27.17 -16.22
CA ALA A 811 5.98 -27.00 -15.32
C ALA A 811 5.88 -25.58 -14.71
N PHE A 812 7.00 -24.91 -14.42
CA PHE A 812 7.02 -23.52 -13.94
C PHE A 812 6.63 -22.51 -15.04
N LEU A 813 7.11 -22.71 -16.26
CA LEU A 813 6.78 -21.86 -17.42
C LEU A 813 5.31 -22.04 -17.83
N GLU A 814 4.80 -23.27 -17.86
CA GLU A 814 3.38 -23.57 -18.11
C GLU A 814 2.47 -23.02 -17.00
N ARG A 815 2.86 -23.12 -15.72
CA ARG A 815 2.16 -22.43 -14.60
C ARG A 815 2.11 -20.91 -14.81
N ARG A 816 3.13 -20.30 -15.42
CA ARG A 816 3.15 -18.85 -15.70
C ARG A 816 2.21 -18.45 -16.84
N LYS A 817 2.00 -19.32 -17.85
CA LYS A 817 0.98 -19.11 -18.91
C LYS A 817 -0.44 -19.04 -18.31
N ARG A 818 -0.73 -19.89 -17.32
CA ARG A 818 -1.99 -19.94 -16.54
C ARG A 818 -2.11 -18.86 -15.45
N SER A 819 -1.88 -17.61 -15.82
CA SER A 819 -2.10 -16.45 -14.95
C SER A 819 -3.42 -15.74 -15.27
N LEU A 820 -4.19 -15.38 -14.24
CA LEU A 820 -5.44 -14.63 -14.31
C LEU A 820 -5.36 -13.39 -13.42
N CYS A 821 -5.71 -12.23 -13.94
CA CYS A 821 -5.90 -11.02 -13.14
C CYS A 821 -7.39 -10.83 -12.83
N ILE A 822 -7.72 -10.43 -11.61
CA ILE A 822 -9.08 -10.00 -11.23
C ILE A 822 -8.98 -8.55 -10.80
N SER A 823 -9.80 -7.69 -11.39
CA SER A 823 -9.80 -6.27 -11.10
C SER A 823 -11.22 -5.72 -11.13
N ALA A 824 -11.41 -4.54 -10.54
CA ALA A 824 -12.67 -3.82 -10.62
C ALA A 824 -12.44 -2.31 -10.73
N MET A 825 -13.39 -1.59 -11.34
CA MET A 825 -13.41 -0.12 -11.37
C MET A 825 -14.82 0.43 -11.21
N VAL A 826 -15.00 1.35 -10.26
CA VAL A 826 -16.25 2.07 -9.98
C VAL A 826 -16.14 3.50 -10.51
N PHE A 827 -16.86 3.77 -11.59
CA PHE A 827 -16.95 5.11 -12.17
C PHE A 827 -17.94 6.01 -11.40
N GLN A 828 -18.00 7.29 -11.77
CA GLN A 828 -18.53 8.37 -10.91
C GLN A 828 -19.66 9.18 -11.55
N ASP A 829 -20.92 8.77 -11.34
CA ASP A 829 -22.10 9.43 -11.91
C ASP A 829 -22.45 10.78 -11.26
N ALA A 830 -23.48 11.45 -11.80
CA ALA A 830 -23.88 12.79 -11.38
C ALA A 830 -24.24 12.89 -9.88
N TRP A 831 -24.54 11.78 -9.21
CA TRP A 831 -24.73 11.71 -7.75
C TRP A 831 -23.42 11.41 -7.02
N SER A 832 -22.63 10.43 -7.48
CA SER A 832 -21.42 9.95 -6.77
C SER A 832 -20.12 10.69 -7.11
N ILE A 833 -20.12 11.62 -8.07
CA ILE A 833 -18.91 12.31 -8.52
C ILE A 833 -18.27 13.20 -7.46
N ASP A 834 -17.04 12.83 -7.12
CA ASP A 834 -16.15 13.49 -6.17
C ASP A 834 -14.99 14.12 -6.96
N LEU A 835 -14.78 15.42 -6.81
CA LEU A 835 -13.78 16.12 -7.60
C LEU A 835 -12.34 15.82 -7.18
N ASP A 836 -12.06 15.33 -5.97
CA ASP A 836 -10.71 14.88 -5.63
C ASP A 836 -10.38 13.54 -6.30
N ARG A 837 -11.36 12.64 -6.37
CA ARG A 837 -11.25 11.41 -7.18
C ARG A 837 -11.07 11.74 -8.67
N LEU A 838 -11.83 12.71 -9.19
CA LEU A 838 -11.75 13.14 -10.59
C LEU A 838 -10.41 13.81 -10.93
N ARG A 839 -9.87 14.65 -10.02
CA ARG A 839 -8.56 15.30 -10.15
C ARG A 839 -7.40 14.30 -10.23
N GLN A 840 -7.60 13.03 -9.83
CA GLN A 840 -6.61 11.94 -9.92
C GLN A 840 -6.95 10.92 -11.03
N CYS A 841 -7.88 11.23 -11.94
CA CYS A 841 -8.31 10.29 -12.97
C CYS A 841 -7.26 10.12 -14.08
N TYR A 842 -6.72 8.92 -14.23
CA TYR A 842 -5.73 8.55 -15.26
C TYR A 842 -6.30 7.94 -16.56
N ILE A 843 -7.64 7.94 -16.71
CA ILE A 843 -8.33 7.44 -17.92
C ILE A 843 -9.04 8.63 -18.58
N HIS A 844 -8.59 8.98 -19.77
CA HIS A 844 -9.07 10.14 -20.52
C HIS A 844 -9.64 9.70 -21.88
N VAL A 845 -10.40 10.58 -22.51
CA VAL A 845 -10.93 10.40 -23.86
C VAL A 845 -10.38 11.50 -24.77
N ALA A 846 -9.93 11.14 -25.96
CA ALA A 846 -9.38 12.07 -26.95
C ALA A 846 -10.50 12.78 -27.73
N MET A 847 -10.70 14.06 -27.40
CA MET A 847 -11.78 14.88 -27.98
C MET A 847 -11.42 15.41 -29.39
N PRO A 848 -12.42 15.82 -30.20
CA PRO A 848 -12.18 16.36 -31.55
C PRO A 848 -11.33 17.64 -31.57
N ASP A 849 -11.41 18.47 -30.52
CA ASP A 849 -10.62 19.68 -30.31
C ASP A 849 -9.20 19.41 -29.77
N ARG A 850 -8.78 18.13 -29.75
CA ARG A 850 -7.48 17.62 -29.26
C ARG A 850 -7.29 17.69 -27.74
N THR A 851 -8.32 18.08 -26.98
CA THR A 851 -8.30 18.01 -25.51
C THR A 851 -8.43 16.56 -25.01
N LEU A 852 -8.05 16.35 -23.75
CA LEU A 852 -8.19 15.08 -23.04
C LEU A 852 -9.16 15.27 -21.88
N VAL A 853 -10.31 14.63 -21.91
CA VAL A 853 -11.35 14.76 -20.86
C VAL A 853 -11.41 13.47 -20.03
N PRO A 854 -11.46 13.52 -18.68
CA PRO A 854 -11.58 12.32 -17.85
C PRO A 854 -12.85 11.53 -18.16
N LEU A 855 -12.78 10.20 -18.21
CA LEU A 855 -13.88 9.34 -18.66
C LEU A 855 -15.20 9.57 -17.90
N CYS A 856 -15.13 9.79 -16.59
CA CYS A 856 -16.32 10.09 -15.78
C CYS A 856 -16.91 11.47 -16.11
N ALA A 857 -16.07 12.46 -16.39
CA ALA A 857 -16.51 13.83 -16.70
C ALA A 857 -17.15 13.92 -18.08
N LEU A 858 -16.62 13.21 -19.09
CA LEU A 858 -17.21 13.16 -20.43
C LEU A 858 -18.63 12.57 -20.40
N ASN A 859 -18.81 11.49 -19.64
CA ASN A 859 -20.05 10.71 -19.63
C ASN A 859 -21.05 11.13 -18.54
N VAL A 860 -20.73 12.13 -17.70
CA VAL A 860 -21.66 12.58 -16.65
C VAL A 860 -22.94 13.16 -17.27
N THR A 861 -24.07 12.57 -16.89
CA THR A 861 -25.39 12.89 -17.43
C THR A 861 -26.33 13.21 -16.26
N GLY A 862 -26.90 14.41 -16.27
CA GLY A 862 -27.88 14.83 -15.28
C GLY A 862 -29.24 14.13 -15.47
N GLN A 863 -30.13 14.27 -14.50
CA GLN A 863 -31.49 13.69 -14.53
C GLN A 863 -32.33 14.18 -15.71
N ASN A 864 -32.03 15.37 -16.25
CA ASN A 864 -32.67 15.96 -17.42
C ASN A 864 -32.03 15.53 -18.75
N GLY A 865 -31.08 14.59 -18.74
CA GLY A 865 -30.33 14.15 -19.93
C GLY A 865 -29.15 15.04 -20.32
N GLY A 866 -29.02 16.24 -19.74
CA GLY A 866 -27.91 17.16 -20.06
C GLY A 866 -26.55 16.61 -19.62
N THR A 867 -25.48 16.97 -20.33
CA THR A 867 -24.10 16.54 -20.01
C THR A 867 -23.14 17.72 -19.90
N LEU A 868 -21.91 17.48 -19.43
CA LEU A 868 -20.86 18.51 -19.41
C LEU A 868 -20.16 18.74 -20.76
N TYR A 869 -19.94 17.66 -21.54
CA TYR A 869 -19.04 17.66 -22.70
C TYR A 869 -19.65 17.07 -23.97
N ARG A 870 -20.54 16.07 -23.86
CA ARG A 870 -21.30 15.51 -24.98
C ARG A 870 -22.41 16.51 -25.34
N ARG A 871 -22.20 17.32 -26.38
CA ARG A 871 -23.23 18.21 -26.89
C ARG A 871 -24.31 17.40 -27.58
N ASP A 872 -25.57 17.71 -27.32
CA ASP A 872 -26.69 17.15 -28.07
C ASP A 872 -26.60 17.61 -29.54
N GLY A 873 -26.38 16.66 -30.46
CA GLY A 873 -26.38 16.92 -31.90
C GLY A 873 -25.05 17.36 -32.53
N SER A 874 -24.00 16.52 -32.42
CA SER A 874 -22.86 16.49 -33.35
C SER A 874 -22.85 15.20 -34.16
#